data_AF-A0A086JRF1-F1
#
_entry.id   AF-A0A086JRF1-F1
#
_cell.length_a   1.000
_cell.length_b   1.000
_cell.length_c   1.000
_cell.angle_alpha   90.00
_cell.angle_beta   90.00
_cell.angle_gamma   90.00
#
_symmetry.space_group_name_H-M   'P 1'
#
loop_
_entity.id
_entity.type
_entity.pdbx_description
1 polymer ?
#
loop_
_entity_poly.entity_id
_entity_poly.type
_entity_poly.pdbx_seq_one_letter_code
_entity_poly.pdbx_strand_id
1 'polypeptide(L)'
;MRRFGRVFACSAGLVGLGGAAAYGGLYYNHKKSMVPKETRYYSSLAGEAEGRLAHLPPSREAMIERMKKERFDLLVIGGGATGSGVALDAATRGLSCCLVERGDFADGTSSRSTKLIHGGVRYLEKAFEELDFRQLYLVWEALEERSHMLSAAPYMNHPLAILMPVYKYWQVPYFWAGVKVYGLLSKLVCCFETGVPPSSFFPAATSAFSFPLLPAAGLKGSLLYFDGQMNDSRMNLQLALTASLDGYVEGMKGACVGNHLNVVDILKDENGKAAGARVQDKETGEEFDIHSKTVVNCAGPFSDAVRTMADPTQPKLVEPAAGIHIVLPHWYTSASPYGLLLPKTTDGRVLFMLPWQGATIAGTTDAPCELSDAPQATEEEVAWVTRELASYLKMDEKRLRDDVRSVWKGIRPLISHIPQPNEEAVTAAATKDAQVSTANVVRSHYIVVDEKTGLVSVLGGKWTTYRRMAEETLDALLAAHRDKVATTRSCRTKSLLIQGAVDPSGALPPKECIPASGMLEVELEKENPFLSFSQARHLVESYGFLARSVCQIAKERPDLSQPLISDEAFPFLKAEVLYGVRYEMARSVSDVLARRMRLAFVDVAKAEACIDEVARIMGEELKWSSAKLEKKKEEAAAFLKTFRCLPASSEVA
;
A
#
# COMPACT_ATOMS: atom_id res chain seq x y z
N MET A 1 14.27 40.86 4.95
CA MET A 1 15.39 40.61 5.90
C MET A 1 15.06 40.89 7.38
N ARG A 2 14.25 41.90 7.76
CA ARG A 2 13.90 42.14 9.19
C ARG A 2 12.85 41.20 9.81
N ARG A 3 12.11 40.40 9.02
CA ARG A 3 11.18 39.36 9.52
C ARG A 3 11.83 37.99 9.79
N PHE A 4 12.99 37.69 9.19
CA PHE A 4 13.68 36.41 9.36
C PHE A 4 14.50 36.32 10.67
N GLY A 5 15.01 37.45 11.17
CA GLY A 5 15.79 37.49 12.41
C GLY A 5 14.99 37.26 13.71
N ARG A 6 13.67 37.49 13.71
CA ARG A 6 12.83 37.27 14.89
C ARG A 6 12.41 35.81 15.10
N VAL A 7 12.36 35.00 14.03
CA VAL A 7 12.07 33.56 14.13
C VAL A 7 13.26 32.80 14.71
N PHE A 8 14.49 33.22 14.41
CA PHE A 8 15.71 32.59 14.94
C PHE A 8 16.09 33.03 16.36
N ALA A 9 15.64 34.21 16.82
CA ALA A 9 15.93 34.71 18.17
C ALA A 9 15.05 34.07 19.27
N CYS A 10 13.87 33.53 18.92
CA CYS A 10 13.04 32.77 19.86
C CYS A 10 13.50 31.32 20.07
N SER A 11 14.39 30.79 19.22
CA SER A 11 14.89 29.41 19.30
C SER A 11 16.10 29.21 20.24
N ALA A 12 16.76 30.28 20.71
CA ALA A 12 17.96 30.16 21.55
C ALA A 12 17.69 30.22 23.07
N GLY A 13 16.49 30.63 23.51
CA GLY A 13 16.14 30.80 24.93
C GLY A 13 15.37 29.64 25.57
N LEU A 14 15.01 28.60 24.81
CA LEU A 14 14.16 27.48 25.24
C LEU A 14 14.94 26.14 25.37
N VAL A 15 16.25 26.22 25.61
CA VAL A 15 17.15 25.05 25.59
C VAL A 15 17.30 24.35 26.95
N GLY A 16 16.75 24.89 28.04
CA GLY A 16 16.71 24.22 29.35
C GLY A 16 15.28 23.93 29.78
N LEU A 17 14.97 22.68 30.14
CA LEU A 17 13.65 22.12 30.54
C LEU A 17 12.58 22.05 29.44
N GLY A 18 12.31 23.12 28.69
CA GLY A 18 11.27 23.13 27.64
C GLY A 18 11.58 22.18 26.47
N GLY A 19 12.83 22.19 25.99
CA GLY A 19 13.29 21.26 24.94
C GLY A 19 13.33 19.80 25.39
N ALA A 20 13.66 19.53 26.66
CA ALA A 20 13.67 18.17 27.21
C ALA A 20 12.24 17.61 27.36
N ALA A 21 11.29 18.42 27.82
CA ALA A 21 9.88 18.04 27.89
C ALA A 21 9.27 17.81 26.49
N ALA A 22 9.56 18.69 25.53
CA ALA A 22 9.10 18.54 24.15
C ALA A 22 9.68 17.27 23.50
N TYR A 23 10.99 17.02 23.66
CA TYR A 23 11.62 15.78 23.19
C TYR A 23 11.08 14.54 23.92
N GLY A 24 10.82 14.64 25.23
CA GLY A 24 10.18 13.58 26.00
C GLY A 24 8.79 13.21 25.48
N GLY A 25 7.98 14.20 25.10
CA GLY A 25 6.69 13.99 24.44
C GLY A 25 6.82 13.33 23.07
N LEU A 26 7.78 13.77 22.24
CA LEU A 26 8.08 13.12 20.95
C LEU A 26 8.54 11.68 21.15
N TYR A 27 9.42 11.42 22.11
CA TYR A 27 9.91 10.08 22.42
C TYR A 27 8.79 9.17 22.93
N TYR A 28 7.92 9.67 23.80
CA TYR A 28 6.74 8.92 24.27
C TYR A 28 5.82 8.55 23.11
N ASN A 29 5.46 9.52 22.26
CA ASN A 29 4.65 9.27 21.08
C ASN A 29 5.33 8.29 20.12
N HIS A 30 6.64 8.42 19.93
CA HIS A 30 7.42 7.51 19.10
C HIS A 30 7.47 6.09 19.69
N LYS A 31 7.48 5.92 21.01
CA LYS A 31 7.44 4.60 21.65
C LYS A 31 6.02 4.07 21.81
N LYS A 32 5.00 4.91 21.66
CA LYS A 32 3.59 4.51 21.72
C LYS A 32 3.33 3.43 20.65
N SER A 33 2.61 2.40 21.08
CA SER A 33 2.16 1.31 20.21
C SER A 33 3.29 0.49 19.55
N MET A 34 4.54 0.65 20.01
CA MET A 34 5.65 -0.19 19.57
C MET A 34 5.52 -1.60 20.12
N VAL A 35 5.81 -2.58 19.27
CA VAL A 35 5.98 -3.96 19.71
C VAL A 35 7.13 -4.04 20.74
N PRO A 36 6.99 -4.81 21.84
CA PRO A 36 8.07 -4.96 22.82
C PRO A 36 9.35 -5.48 22.16
N LYS A 37 10.53 -4.97 22.56
CA LYS A 37 11.83 -5.31 21.93
C LYS A 37 12.20 -6.80 22.04
N GLU A 38 11.70 -7.48 23.07
CA GLU A 38 11.96 -8.90 23.34
C GLU A 38 10.83 -9.81 22.81
N THR A 39 9.96 -9.27 21.95
CA THR A 39 8.88 -10.04 21.34
C THR A 39 9.44 -11.19 20.52
N ARG A 40 9.03 -12.40 20.87
CA ARG A 40 9.30 -13.61 20.10
C ARG A 40 8.28 -13.72 18.99
N TYR A 41 8.77 -13.98 17.79
CA TYR A 41 7.95 -14.27 16.63
C TYR A 41 7.74 -15.77 16.50
N TYR A 42 6.64 -16.18 15.87
CA TYR A 42 6.23 -17.57 15.76
C TYR A 42 6.18 -18.27 17.15
N SER A 43 5.61 -17.58 18.13
CA SER A 43 5.62 -17.99 19.55
C SER A 43 4.88 -19.29 19.85
N SER A 44 3.99 -19.72 18.94
CA SER A 44 3.20 -20.94 19.06
C SER A 44 3.38 -21.89 17.87
N LEU A 45 4.61 -22.10 17.37
CA LEU A 45 4.90 -23.16 16.39
C LEU A 45 4.53 -24.54 16.97
N ALA A 46 3.25 -24.87 16.94
CA ALA A 46 2.68 -26.10 17.43
C ALA A 46 2.34 -26.98 16.23
N GLY A 47 3.26 -27.88 15.89
CA GLY A 47 3.02 -29.05 15.04
C GLY A 47 2.81 -28.78 13.55
N GLU A 48 3.27 -29.73 12.73
CA GLU A 48 2.87 -29.84 11.32
C GLU A 48 1.36 -30.16 11.28
N ALA A 49 0.52 -29.15 11.07
CA ALA A 49 -0.86 -29.38 10.70
C ALA A 49 -0.90 -29.71 9.20
N GLU A 50 -1.31 -30.93 8.86
CA GLU A 50 -1.65 -31.37 7.49
C GLU A 50 -0.54 -31.14 6.44
N GLY A 51 0.70 -31.53 6.72
CA GLY A 51 1.80 -31.46 5.74
C GLY A 51 2.12 -30.03 5.24
N ARG A 52 1.68 -29.00 5.98
CA ARG A 52 2.05 -27.59 5.75
C ARG A 52 3.06 -27.13 6.79
N LEU A 53 3.97 -26.25 6.40
CA LEU A 53 4.93 -25.63 7.32
C LEU A 53 4.17 -24.72 8.29
N ALA A 54 4.29 -24.96 9.60
CA ALA A 54 3.52 -24.27 10.65
C ALA A 54 3.68 -22.74 10.68
N HIS A 55 4.72 -22.21 10.03
CA HIS A 55 4.96 -20.76 9.91
C HIS A 55 4.24 -20.12 8.71
N LEU A 56 3.53 -20.89 7.88
CA LEU A 56 2.79 -20.41 6.71
C LEU A 56 1.28 -20.29 7.02
N PRO A 57 0.55 -19.41 6.30
CA PRO A 57 -0.87 -19.19 6.54
C PRO A 57 -1.73 -20.45 6.32
N PRO A 58 -2.84 -20.61 7.07
CA PRO A 58 -3.83 -21.65 6.80
C PRO A 58 -4.47 -21.50 5.40
N SER A 59 -5.06 -22.59 4.88
CA SER A 59 -5.71 -22.56 3.57
C SER A 59 -6.97 -21.69 3.59
N ARG A 60 -7.37 -21.18 2.42
CA ARG A 60 -8.62 -20.41 2.26
C ARG A 60 -9.82 -21.25 2.70
N GLU A 61 -9.83 -22.53 2.35
CA GLU A 61 -10.91 -23.47 2.68
C GLU A 61 -11.03 -23.66 4.21
N ALA A 62 -9.91 -23.81 4.92
CA ALA A 62 -9.91 -23.89 6.37
C ALA A 62 -10.42 -22.59 7.02
N MET A 63 -10.08 -21.43 6.44
CA MET A 63 -10.62 -20.15 6.90
C MET A 63 -12.13 -20.06 6.70
N ILE A 64 -12.65 -20.40 5.52
CA ILE A 64 -14.11 -20.36 5.25
C ILE A 64 -14.87 -21.28 6.22
N GLU A 65 -14.35 -22.47 6.50
CA GLU A 65 -14.96 -23.37 7.48
C GLU A 65 -15.02 -22.77 8.89
N ARG A 66 -13.98 -22.02 9.31
CA ARG A 66 -14.01 -21.26 10.56
C ARG A 66 -15.02 -20.13 10.50
N MET A 67 -15.11 -19.39 9.39
CA MET A 67 -16.08 -18.30 9.22
C MET A 67 -17.53 -18.77 9.39
N LYS A 68 -17.85 -19.98 8.91
CA LYS A 68 -19.19 -20.58 9.02
C LYS A 68 -19.54 -21.07 10.44
N LYS A 69 -18.53 -21.40 11.26
CA LYS A 69 -18.72 -22.08 12.56
C LYS A 69 -18.49 -21.16 13.77
N GLU A 70 -17.48 -20.30 13.68
CA GLU A 70 -17.05 -19.44 14.78
C GLU A 70 -17.91 -18.17 14.85
N ARG A 71 -17.96 -17.56 16.03
CA ARG A 71 -18.44 -16.19 16.22
C ARG A 71 -17.27 -15.29 16.57
N PHE A 72 -17.20 -14.12 15.95
CA PHE A 72 -16.07 -13.21 16.07
C PHE A 72 -16.39 -12.03 16.98
N ASP A 73 -15.36 -11.42 17.58
CA ASP A 73 -15.51 -10.13 18.26
C ASP A 73 -15.68 -9.01 17.22
N LEU A 74 -14.97 -9.13 16.09
CA LEU A 74 -14.91 -8.14 15.03
C LEU A 74 -14.98 -8.81 13.65
N LEU A 75 -15.83 -8.27 12.78
CA LEU A 75 -15.79 -8.49 11.33
C LEU A 75 -15.28 -7.24 10.62
N VAL A 76 -14.24 -7.37 9.79
CA VAL A 76 -13.68 -6.31 8.95
C VAL A 76 -14.10 -6.55 7.50
N ILE A 77 -14.68 -5.55 6.87
CA ILE A 77 -15.13 -5.58 5.47
C ILE A 77 -14.14 -4.79 4.61
N GLY A 78 -13.44 -5.47 3.71
CA GLY A 78 -12.46 -4.91 2.77
C GLY A 78 -11.02 -5.23 3.15
N GLY A 79 -10.33 -6.02 2.31
CA GLY A 79 -8.94 -6.46 2.46
C GLY A 79 -7.92 -5.58 1.73
N GLY A 80 -8.18 -4.28 1.67
CA GLY A 80 -7.18 -3.26 1.33
C GLY A 80 -6.34 -2.85 2.54
N ALA A 81 -5.40 -1.92 2.36
CA ALA A 81 -4.37 -1.60 3.37
C ALA A 81 -4.98 -1.21 4.73
N THR A 82 -6.11 -0.50 4.71
CA THR A 82 -6.87 -0.15 5.90
C THR A 82 -7.40 -1.38 6.64
N GLY A 83 -8.14 -2.26 5.96
CA GLY A 83 -8.76 -3.42 6.61
C GLY A 83 -7.75 -4.51 6.98
N SER A 84 -6.74 -4.76 6.15
CA SER A 84 -5.62 -5.65 6.51
C SER A 84 -4.86 -5.12 7.73
N GLY A 85 -4.68 -3.80 7.84
CA GLY A 85 -4.09 -3.15 9.01
C GLY A 85 -4.96 -3.31 10.26
N VAL A 86 -6.27 -3.08 10.16
CA VAL A 86 -7.23 -3.28 11.26
C VAL A 86 -7.25 -4.73 11.72
N ALA A 87 -7.24 -5.69 10.78
CA ALA A 87 -7.20 -7.11 11.10
C ALA A 87 -5.92 -7.50 11.84
N LEU A 88 -4.76 -6.98 11.40
CA LEU A 88 -3.48 -7.21 12.06
C LEU A 88 -3.46 -6.60 13.48
N ASP A 89 -3.92 -5.36 13.65
CA ASP A 89 -4.00 -4.74 14.96
C ASP A 89 -4.94 -5.54 15.88
N ALA A 90 -6.14 -5.87 15.43
CA ALA A 90 -7.11 -6.68 16.19
C ALA A 90 -6.53 -8.04 16.62
N ALA A 91 -5.89 -8.75 15.69
CA ALA A 91 -5.23 -10.03 15.98
C ALA A 91 -4.14 -9.86 17.03
N THR A 92 -3.27 -8.84 16.90
CA THR A 92 -2.23 -8.58 17.89
C THR A 92 -2.79 -8.11 19.23
N ARG A 93 -3.98 -7.52 19.30
CA ARG A 93 -4.64 -7.24 20.59
C ARG A 93 -5.35 -8.47 21.18
N GLY A 94 -5.31 -9.61 20.49
CA GLY A 94 -5.89 -10.89 20.94
C GLY A 94 -7.39 -10.99 20.69
N LEU A 95 -7.96 -10.16 19.82
CA LEU A 95 -9.38 -10.21 19.47
C LEU A 95 -9.65 -11.32 18.45
N SER A 96 -10.82 -11.96 18.55
CA SER A 96 -11.30 -12.87 17.51
C SER A 96 -11.76 -12.07 16.30
N CYS A 97 -10.92 -11.99 15.27
CA CYS A 97 -11.15 -11.16 14.09
C CYS A 97 -11.47 -12.00 12.85
N CYS A 98 -12.42 -11.55 12.04
CA CYS A 98 -12.67 -12.04 10.69
C CYS A 98 -12.50 -10.90 9.67
N LEU A 99 -11.83 -11.15 8.54
CA LEU A 99 -11.64 -10.21 7.44
C LEU A 99 -12.18 -10.84 6.14
N VAL A 100 -13.04 -10.10 5.45
CA VAL A 100 -13.57 -10.51 4.13
C VAL A 100 -13.23 -9.48 3.06
N GLU A 101 -12.83 -9.96 1.88
CA GLU A 101 -12.53 -9.15 0.70
C GLU A 101 -13.28 -9.71 -0.51
N ARG A 102 -13.98 -8.84 -1.25
CA ARG A 102 -14.83 -9.23 -2.38
C ARG A 102 -14.05 -9.62 -3.64
N GLY A 103 -12.88 -9.04 -3.85
CA GLY A 103 -11.91 -9.42 -4.88
C GLY A 103 -10.76 -10.21 -4.25
N ASP A 104 -9.54 -10.01 -4.74
CA ASP A 104 -8.35 -10.48 -4.04
C ASP A 104 -7.82 -9.41 -3.06
N PHE A 105 -6.96 -9.81 -2.12
CA PHE A 105 -6.32 -8.85 -1.22
C PHE A 105 -5.58 -7.77 -2.02
N ALA A 106 -5.80 -6.50 -1.66
CA ALA A 106 -5.31 -5.32 -2.38
C ALA A 106 -5.87 -5.11 -3.80
N ASP A 107 -6.91 -5.83 -4.24
CA ASP A 107 -7.46 -5.67 -5.60
C ASP A 107 -8.12 -4.31 -5.85
N GLY A 108 -8.42 -3.52 -4.81
CA GLY A 108 -8.88 -2.14 -4.97
C GLY A 108 -7.74 -1.13 -5.17
N THR A 109 -7.90 0.04 -4.52
CA THR A 109 -6.94 1.15 -4.57
C THR A 109 -5.54 0.77 -4.05
N SER A 110 -5.45 -0.18 -3.12
CA SER A 110 -4.20 -0.54 -2.43
C SER A 110 -3.14 -1.20 -3.31
N SER A 111 -3.46 -1.63 -4.54
CA SER A 111 -2.50 -2.10 -5.55
C SER A 111 -2.21 -1.06 -6.65
N ARG A 112 -2.88 0.10 -6.62
CA ARG A 112 -2.88 1.13 -7.68
C ARG A 112 -2.35 2.48 -7.21
N SER A 113 -1.45 2.47 -6.23
CA SER A 113 -0.76 3.66 -5.74
C SER A 113 0.44 4.06 -6.61
N THR A 114 1.07 5.20 -6.33
CA THR A 114 2.38 5.61 -6.88
C THR A 114 3.54 4.75 -6.37
N LYS A 115 3.30 3.73 -5.55
CA LYS A 115 4.34 2.85 -4.98
C LYS A 115 5.34 3.60 -4.09
N LEU A 116 4.91 4.73 -3.53
CA LEU A 116 5.70 5.58 -2.65
C LEU A 116 5.16 5.55 -1.22
N ILE A 117 6.08 5.51 -0.28
CA ILE A 117 5.86 5.79 1.15
C ILE A 117 6.32 7.23 1.39
N HIS A 118 5.48 8.17 0.98
CA HIS A 118 5.81 9.59 0.95
C HIS A 118 5.65 10.24 2.33
N GLY A 119 6.66 10.98 2.80
CA GLY A 119 6.61 11.71 4.07
C GLY A 119 6.01 13.12 3.99
N GLY A 120 5.51 13.56 2.83
CA GLY A 120 4.67 14.76 2.74
C GLY A 120 5.41 16.08 2.54
N VAL A 121 6.52 16.11 1.81
CA VAL A 121 7.35 17.33 1.59
C VAL A 121 6.53 18.54 1.13
N ARG A 122 5.51 18.36 0.28
CA ARG A 122 4.62 19.45 -0.18
C ARG A 122 3.71 19.98 0.93
N TYR A 123 3.26 19.11 1.84
CA TYR A 123 2.47 19.55 2.99
C TYR A 123 3.33 20.38 3.95
N LEU A 124 4.64 20.12 4.02
CA LEU A 124 5.56 20.95 4.80
C LEU A 124 5.67 22.37 4.22
N GLU A 125 5.76 22.50 2.89
CA GLU A 125 5.76 23.80 2.21
C GLU A 125 4.48 24.59 2.54
N LYS A 126 3.30 23.98 2.35
CA LYS A 126 2.01 24.58 2.72
C LYS A 126 1.91 24.92 4.20
N ALA A 127 2.34 24.03 5.08
CA ALA A 127 2.31 24.25 6.53
C ALA A 127 3.11 25.50 6.94
N PHE A 128 4.26 25.75 6.30
CA PHE A 128 5.05 26.95 6.55
C PHE A 128 4.49 28.20 5.88
N GLU A 129 3.94 28.08 4.67
CA GLU A 129 3.33 29.20 3.95
C GLU A 129 2.04 29.70 4.63
N GLU A 130 1.20 28.77 5.09
CA GLU A 130 -0.14 29.04 5.64
C GLU A 130 -0.16 29.03 7.18
N LEU A 131 0.96 28.70 7.84
CA LEU A 131 1.04 28.49 9.30
C LEU A 131 0.03 27.45 9.82
N ASP A 132 -0.25 26.42 9.01
CA ASP A 132 -1.21 25.38 9.34
C ASP A 132 -0.56 24.24 10.14
N PHE A 133 -0.79 24.24 11.45
CA PHE A 133 -0.32 23.21 12.36
C PHE A 133 -0.92 21.82 12.07
N ARG A 134 -2.12 21.73 11.47
CA ARG A 134 -2.72 20.45 11.09
C ARG A 134 -1.94 19.81 9.95
N GLN A 135 -1.50 20.60 8.97
CA GLN A 135 -0.63 20.11 7.88
C GLN A 135 0.73 19.66 8.41
N LEU A 136 1.30 20.39 9.37
CA LEU A 136 2.55 20.00 10.00
C LEU A 136 2.42 18.65 10.75
N TYR A 137 1.32 18.46 11.47
CA TYR A 137 1.04 17.19 12.14
C TYR A 137 0.93 16.02 11.15
N LEU A 138 0.25 16.20 10.02
CA LEU A 138 0.18 15.18 8.96
C LEU A 138 1.57 14.79 8.41
N VAL A 139 2.49 15.75 8.32
CA VAL A 139 3.90 15.47 7.93
C VAL A 139 4.59 14.64 9.01
N TRP A 140 4.39 14.95 10.29
CA TRP A 140 4.97 14.17 11.39
C TRP A 140 4.51 12.71 11.35
N GLU A 141 3.20 12.50 11.24
CA GLU A 141 2.63 11.16 11.15
C GLU A 141 3.18 10.40 9.94
N ALA A 142 3.20 11.03 8.77
CA ALA A 142 3.71 10.39 7.56
C ALA A 142 5.21 10.03 7.66
N LEU A 143 6.03 10.88 8.29
CA LEU A 143 7.44 10.61 8.51
C LEU A 143 7.68 9.43 9.46
N GLU A 144 6.91 9.37 10.54
CA GLU A 144 6.95 8.30 11.54
C GLU A 144 6.52 6.96 10.93
N GLU A 145 5.38 6.95 10.22
CA GLU A 145 4.87 5.75 9.58
C GLU A 145 5.76 5.27 8.42
N ARG A 146 6.42 6.18 7.71
CA ARG A 146 7.42 5.81 6.70
C ARG A 146 8.59 5.05 7.32
N SER A 147 9.13 5.54 8.44
CA SER A 147 10.19 4.82 9.17
C SER A 147 9.69 3.45 9.64
N HIS A 148 8.46 3.38 10.17
CA HIS A 148 7.84 2.11 10.54
C HIS A 148 7.77 1.14 9.36
N MET A 149 7.24 1.54 8.21
CA MET A 149 7.08 0.66 7.06
C MET A 149 8.41 0.11 6.54
N LEU A 150 9.45 0.96 6.47
CA LEU A 150 10.80 0.55 6.06
C LEU A 150 11.42 -0.47 7.03
N SER A 151 11.12 -0.35 8.34
CA SER A 151 11.61 -1.29 9.35
C SER A 151 10.76 -2.56 9.49
N ALA A 152 9.45 -2.48 9.25
CA ALA A 152 8.52 -3.59 9.41
C ALA A 152 8.65 -4.66 8.32
N ALA A 153 9.00 -4.25 7.10
CA ALA A 153 9.17 -5.16 5.97
C ALA A 153 10.31 -4.69 5.04
N PRO A 154 11.57 -4.74 5.51
CA PRO A 154 12.72 -4.17 4.80
C PRO A 154 13.04 -4.87 3.48
N TYR A 155 12.54 -6.09 3.27
CA TYR A 155 12.75 -6.84 2.03
C TYR A 155 11.92 -6.29 0.85
N MET A 156 10.75 -5.68 1.11
CA MET A 156 9.87 -5.14 0.05
C MET A 156 9.66 -3.62 0.12
N ASN A 157 10.18 -2.99 1.17
CA ASN A 157 10.14 -1.55 1.37
C ASN A 157 11.57 -1.01 1.54
N HIS A 158 11.99 -0.11 0.64
CA HIS A 158 13.35 0.42 0.63
C HIS A 158 13.38 1.94 0.46
N PRO A 159 14.46 2.61 0.91
CA PRO A 159 14.67 4.02 0.63
C PRO A 159 14.79 4.25 -0.88
N LEU A 160 14.05 5.23 -1.40
CA LEU A 160 14.14 5.69 -2.78
C LEU A 160 14.70 7.11 -2.80
N ALA A 161 15.81 7.27 -3.51
CA ALA A 161 16.40 8.57 -3.79
C ALA A 161 15.61 9.26 -4.92
N ILE A 162 15.28 10.53 -4.72
CA ILE A 162 14.50 11.34 -5.66
C ILE A 162 15.25 12.65 -5.92
N LEU A 163 15.50 12.92 -7.20
CA LEU A 163 16.08 14.16 -7.69
C LEU A 163 14.98 15.19 -7.97
N MET A 164 15.20 16.41 -7.48
CA MET A 164 14.41 17.59 -7.82
C MET A 164 15.31 18.60 -8.54
N PRO A 165 15.23 18.72 -9.87
CA PRO A 165 16.08 19.62 -10.65
C PRO A 165 15.68 21.09 -10.45
N VAL A 166 16.69 21.97 -10.44
CA VAL A 166 16.52 23.41 -10.19
C VAL A 166 17.14 24.22 -11.33
N TYR A 167 16.35 25.13 -11.91
CA TYR A 167 16.76 25.95 -13.06
C TYR A 167 16.95 27.44 -12.72
N LYS A 168 16.54 27.89 -11.53
CA LYS A 168 16.73 29.28 -11.07
C LYS A 168 17.67 29.31 -9.85
N TYR A 169 18.66 30.20 -9.86
CA TYR A 169 19.65 30.27 -8.78
C TYR A 169 19.04 30.54 -7.40
N TRP A 170 18.02 31.40 -7.30
CA TRP A 170 17.38 31.71 -6.03
C TRP A 170 16.63 30.51 -5.41
N GLN A 171 16.19 29.55 -6.24
CA GLN A 171 15.49 28.35 -5.79
C GLN A 171 16.44 27.36 -5.10
N VAL A 172 17.74 27.38 -5.42
CA VAL A 172 18.73 26.48 -4.82
C VAL A 172 18.80 26.64 -3.29
N PRO A 173 19.10 27.84 -2.73
CA PRO A 173 19.13 28.00 -1.27
C PRO A 173 17.75 27.83 -0.63
N TYR A 174 16.67 28.20 -1.32
CA TYR A 174 15.29 28.03 -0.82
C TYR A 174 14.95 26.56 -0.59
N PHE A 175 15.05 25.74 -1.64
CA PHE A 175 14.71 24.33 -1.54
C PHE A 175 15.73 23.56 -0.69
N TRP A 176 17.02 23.94 -0.72
CA TRP A 176 18.02 23.32 0.16
C TRP A 176 17.64 23.51 1.63
N ALA A 177 17.25 24.72 2.03
CA ALA A 177 16.79 25.00 3.38
C ALA A 177 15.54 24.17 3.73
N GLY A 178 14.54 24.13 2.83
CA GLY A 178 13.32 23.33 3.01
C GLY A 178 13.61 21.85 3.25
N VAL A 179 14.47 21.23 2.44
CA VAL A 179 14.84 19.82 2.58
C VAL A 179 15.69 19.58 3.85
N LYS A 180 16.50 20.54 4.30
CA LYS A 180 17.21 20.42 5.59
C LYS A 180 16.27 20.51 6.79
N VAL A 181 15.27 21.38 6.74
CA VAL A 181 14.21 21.45 7.76
C VAL A 181 13.42 20.14 7.78
N TYR A 182 13.01 19.62 6.62
CA TYR A 182 12.35 18.32 6.50
C TYR A 182 13.20 17.19 7.09
N GLY A 183 14.50 17.14 6.78
CA GLY A 183 15.41 16.14 7.31
C GLY A 183 15.62 16.24 8.83
N LEU A 184 15.71 17.46 9.38
CA LEU A 184 15.78 17.66 10.83
C LEU A 184 14.48 17.21 11.51
N LEU A 185 13.33 17.58 10.95
CA LEU A 185 12.03 17.19 11.47
C LEU A 185 11.85 15.67 11.48
N SER A 186 12.24 15.00 10.39
CA SER A 186 12.26 13.53 10.32
C SER A 186 13.15 12.94 11.41
N LYS A 187 14.35 13.48 11.64
CA LYS A 187 15.22 12.98 12.72
C LYS A 187 14.59 13.15 14.11
N LEU A 188 13.95 14.28 14.37
CA LEU A 188 13.34 14.54 15.67
C LEU A 188 12.12 13.65 15.93
N VAL A 189 11.21 13.55 14.97
CA VAL A 189 9.96 12.76 15.08
C VAL A 189 10.23 11.25 15.08
N CYS A 190 11.21 10.80 14.29
CA CYS A 190 11.60 9.39 14.25
C CYS A 190 12.66 9.03 15.30
N CYS A 191 12.99 9.91 16.26
CA CYS A 191 14.04 9.67 17.25
C CYS A 191 15.37 9.16 16.63
N PHE A 192 15.77 9.77 15.52
CA PHE A 192 16.95 9.45 14.70
C PHE A 192 16.91 8.10 13.94
N GLU A 193 15.84 7.33 14.09
CA GLU A 193 15.59 6.07 13.37
C GLU A 193 14.80 6.34 12.08
N THR A 194 15.29 7.23 11.20
CA THR A 194 14.50 7.70 10.04
C THR A 194 14.29 6.64 8.94
N GLY A 195 15.11 5.59 8.93
CA GLY A 195 15.11 4.56 7.89
C GLY A 195 15.63 5.03 6.53
N VAL A 196 16.04 6.30 6.36
CA VAL A 196 16.50 6.84 5.07
C VAL A 196 17.84 7.59 5.18
N PRO A 197 18.63 7.66 4.10
CA PRO A 197 19.84 8.47 4.06
C PRO A 197 19.56 9.99 4.12
N PRO A 198 20.59 10.81 4.48
CA PRO A 198 20.45 12.26 4.50
C PRO A 198 20.35 12.86 3.09
N SER A 199 19.64 13.99 2.99
CA SER A 199 19.54 14.77 1.76
C SER A 199 20.84 15.46 1.37
N SER A 200 21.05 15.60 0.06
CA SER A 200 22.26 16.16 -0.56
C SER A 200 21.92 17.09 -1.72
N PHE A 201 22.89 17.87 -2.19
CA PHE A 201 22.76 18.70 -3.39
C PHE A 201 23.74 18.23 -4.45
N PHE A 202 23.24 18.02 -5.67
CA PHE A 202 24.05 17.65 -6.82
C PHE A 202 24.30 18.89 -7.68
N PRO A 203 25.58 19.19 -8.00
CA PRO A 203 25.90 20.19 -9.01
C PRO A 203 25.23 19.88 -10.35
N ALA A 204 25.10 20.89 -11.22
CA ALA A 204 24.48 20.73 -12.54
C ALA A 204 25.13 19.62 -13.39
N ALA A 205 26.46 19.53 -13.38
CA ALA A 205 27.19 18.50 -14.11
C ALA A 205 26.85 17.08 -13.62
N THR A 206 26.89 16.85 -12.30
CA THR A 206 26.50 15.57 -11.69
C THR A 206 25.03 15.24 -11.97
N SER A 207 24.14 16.23 -11.86
CA SER A 207 22.72 16.06 -12.16
C SER A 207 22.46 15.61 -13.60
N ALA A 208 23.11 16.27 -14.56
CA ALA A 208 22.99 15.94 -15.98
C ALA A 208 23.61 14.58 -16.31
N PHE A 209 24.69 14.18 -15.61
CA PHE A 209 25.28 12.86 -15.74
C PHE A 209 24.36 11.77 -15.17
N SER A 210 23.82 11.97 -13.97
CA SER A 210 22.92 11.01 -13.32
C SER A 210 21.59 10.87 -14.06
N PHE A 211 21.10 11.95 -14.69
CA PHE A 211 19.83 11.94 -15.41
C PHE A 211 19.97 12.60 -16.79
N PRO A 212 20.49 11.87 -17.80
CA PRO A 212 20.80 12.43 -19.13
C PRO A 212 19.59 13.04 -19.86
N LEU A 213 18.39 12.53 -19.55
CA LEU A 213 17.12 13.02 -20.10
C LEU A 213 16.76 14.43 -19.61
N LEU A 214 17.42 14.97 -18.57
CA LEU A 214 17.17 16.34 -18.13
C LEU A 214 17.78 17.38 -19.11
N PRO A 215 17.05 18.46 -19.42
CA PRO A 215 17.60 19.66 -20.05
C PRO A 215 18.83 20.19 -19.32
N ALA A 216 20.01 20.09 -19.94
CA ALA A 216 21.24 20.60 -19.35
C ALA A 216 21.30 22.13 -19.40
N ALA A 217 20.67 22.73 -20.43
CA ALA A 217 20.59 24.18 -20.58
C ALA A 217 19.81 24.79 -19.41
N GLY A 218 20.44 25.74 -18.71
CA GLY A 218 19.83 26.45 -17.59
C GLY A 218 19.84 25.69 -16.24
N LEU A 219 20.19 24.41 -16.22
CA LEU A 219 20.24 23.61 -14.99
C LEU A 219 21.28 24.17 -14.01
N LYS A 220 20.87 24.40 -12.76
CA LYS A 220 21.74 24.93 -11.69
C LYS A 220 22.21 23.83 -10.73
N GLY A 221 21.52 22.71 -10.73
CA GLY A 221 21.77 21.53 -9.90
C GLY A 221 20.46 20.85 -9.56
N SER A 222 20.55 19.84 -8.69
CA SER A 222 19.38 19.11 -8.22
C SER A 222 19.49 18.86 -6.72
N LEU A 223 18.35 18.87 -6.04
CA LEU A 223 18.30 18.39 -4.67
C LEU A 223 17.99 16.91 -4.69
N LEU A 224 18.81 16.14 -3.98
CA LEU A 224 18.60 14.74 -3.72
C LEU A 224 17.98 14.60 -2.34
N TYR A 225 16.78 14.03 -2.27
CA TYR A 225 16.15 13.67 -1.01
C TYR A 225 15.65 12.22 -1.09
N PHE A 226 15.28 11.65 0.06
CA PHE A 226 14.86 10.26 0.17
C PHE A 226 13.45 10.16 0.74
N ASP A 227 12.63 9.35 0.09
CA ASP A 227 11.37 8.80 0.61
C ASP A 227 11.46 7.27 0.67
N GLY A 228 10.39 6.58 1.05
CA GLY A 228 10.31 5.14 0.90
C GLY A 228 9.63 4.75 -0.42
N GLN A 229 9.99 3.59 -0.95
CA GLN A 229 9.28 2.90 -2.02
C GLN A 229 8.79 1.55 -1.51
N MET A 230 7.69 1.06 -2.07
CA MET A 230 7.07 -0.21 -1.65
C MET A 230 6.56 -1.02 -2.84
N ASN A 231 6.43 -2.32 -2.64
CA ASN A 231 5.50 -3.15 -3.39
C ASN A 231 4.14 -3.16 -2.68
N ASP A 232 3.19 -2.37 -3.17
CA ASP A 232 1.95 -2.06 -2.45
C ASP A 232 1.00 -3.26 -2.27
N SER A 233 0.87 -4.14 -3.26
CA SER A 233 0.06 -5.36 -3.11
C SER A 233 0.73 -6.42 -2.25
N ARG A 234 2.05 -6.62 -2.38
CA ARG A 234 2.80 -7.57 -1.53
C ARG A 234 2.71 -7.15 -0.06
N MET A 235 2.95 -5.87 0.22
CA MET A 235 2.83 -5.35 1.58
C MET A 235 1.41 -5.56 2.13
N ASN A 236 0.37 -5.23 1.36
CA ASN A 236 -1.01 -5.45 1.81
C ASN A 236 -1.34 -6.93 2.05
N LEU A 237 -0.95 -7.80 1.13
CA LEU A 237 -1.14 -9.24 1.22
C LEU A 237 -0.48 -9.78 2.49
N GLN A 238 0.78 -9.41 2.73
CA GLN A 238 1.52 -9.86 3.90
C GLN A 238 0.95 -9.31 5.20
N LEU A 239 0.32 -8.13 5.22
CA LEU A 239 -0.45 -7.66 6.38
C LEU A 239 -1.63 -8.60 6.69
N ALA A 240 -2.43 -8.96 5.68
CA ALA A 240 -3.57 -9.86 5.86
C ALA A 240 -3.13 -11.28 6.26
N LEU A 241 -2.08 -11.81 5.63
CA LEU A 241 -1.57 -13.15 5.93
C LEU A 241 -0.88 -13.21 7.29
N THR A 242 -0.08 -12.19 7.66
CA THR A 242 0.50 -12.09 9.01
C THR A 242 -0.60 -12.06 10.06
N ALA A 243 -1.68 -11.29 9.85
CA ALA A 243 -2.82 -11.24 10.76
C ALA A 243 -3.45 -12.62 11.00
N SER A 244 -3.37 -13.51 10.01
CA SER A 244 -3.96 -14.85 10.07
C SER A 244 -3.16 -15.89 10.83
N LEU A 245 -1.88 -15.61 11.12
CA LEU A 245 -0.99 -16.52 11.81
C LEU A 245 -1.28 -16.50 13.32
N ASP A 246 -1.82 -17.62 13.82
CA ASP A 246 -2.06 -17.77 15.24
C ASP A 246 -0.74 -17.79 16.03
N GLY A 247 -0.68 -17.01 17.11
CA GLY A 247 0.51 -16.81 17.93
C GLY A 247 1.78 -16.41 17.18
N TYR A 248 1.66 -15.68 16.06
CA TYR A 248 2.80 -15.06 15.38
C TYR A 248 3.60 -14.14 16.32
N VAL A 249 2.93 -13.48 17.26
CA VAL A 249 3.55 -12.87 18.44
C VAL A 249 2.77 -13.27 19.69
N GLU A 250 3.39 -13.15 20.87
CA GLU A 250 2.79 -13.61 22.13
C GLU A 250 1.38 -13.03 22.36
N GLY A 251 0.38 -13.89 22.54
CA GLY A 251 -1.00 -13.48 22.81
C GLY A 251 -1.76 -12.91 21.60
N MET A 252 -1.21 -13.05 20.39
CA MET A 252 -1.93 -12.82 19.14
C MET A 252 -2.88 -13.99 18.87
N LYS A 253 -4.13 -13.68 18.52
CA LYS A 253 -5.11 -14.66 18.04
C LYS A 253 -5.24 -14.51 16.52
N GLY A 254 -4.96 -15.57 15.77
CA GLY A 254 -4.96 -15.54 14.31
C GLY A 254 -6.32 -15.17 13.73
N ALA A 255 -6.36 -14.09 12.95
CA ALA A 255 -7.55 -13.64 12.25
C ALA A 255 -8.00 -14.67 11.20
N CYS A 256 -9.31 -14.81 11.03
CA CYS A 256 -9.86 -15.58 9.95
C CYS A 256 -10.02 -14.70 8.70
N VAL A 257 -9.19 -14.90 7.69
CA VAL A 257 -9.13 -14.03 6.49
C VAL A 257 -9.60 -14.77 5.25
N GLY A 258 -10.37 -14.11 4.37
CA GLY A 258 -10.89 -14.72 3.15
C GLY A 258 -11.06 -13.69 2.03
N ASN A 259 -10.50 -14.00 0.87
CA ASN A 259 -10.69 -13.26 -0.37
C ASN A 259 -11.77 -13.90 -1.26
N HIS A 260 -12.24 -13.16 -2.25
CA HIS A 260 -13.34 -13.50 -3.14
C HIS A 260 -14.66 -13.79 -2.41
N LEU A 261 -14.88 -13.12 -1.26
CA LEU A 261 -16.07 -13.18 -0.43
C LEU A 261 -16.79 -11.83 -0.48
N ASN A 262 -17.88 -11.75 -1.23
CA ASN A 262 -18.65 -10.52 -1.38
C ASN A 262 -19.67 -10.38 -0.26
N VAL A 263 -19.61 -9.30 0.52
CA VAL A 263 -20.68 -8.96 1.46
C VAL A 263 -21.92 -8.53 0.67
N VAL A 264 -23.04 -9.22 0.91
CA VAL A 264 -24.32 -8.93 0.24
C VAL A 264 -25.29 -8.17 1.15
N ASP A 265 -25.21 -8.39 2.47
CA ASP A 265 -26.06 -7.70 3.45
C ASP A 265 -25.41 -7.66 4.84
N ILE A 266 -25.80 -6.69 5.67
CA ILE A 266 -25.36 -6.54 7.06
C ILE A 266 -26.37 -7.21 7.98
N LEU A 267 -25.92 -8.21 8.74
CA LEU A 267 -26.78 -8.87 9.73
C LEU A 267 -27.00 -7.94 10.92
N LYS A 268 -28.23 -7.92 11.45
CA LYS A 268 -28.62 -7.05 12.57
C LYS A 268 -29.06 -7.89 13.78
N ASP A 269 -28.71 -7.43 14.98
CA ASP A 269 -29.22 -7.97 16.24
C ASP A 269 -30.65 -7.47 16.53
N GLU A 270 -31.22 -7.93 17.64
CA GLU A 270 -32.58 -7.57 18.10
C GLU A 270 -32.77 -6.06 18.32
N ASN A 271 -31.68 -5.32 18.54
CA ASN A 271 -31.67 -3.86 18.71
C ASN A 271 -31.36 -3.11 17.40
N GLY A 272 -31.31 -3.81 16.27
CA GLY A 272 -30.99 -3.25 14.97
C GLY A 272 -29.51 -2.90 14.78
N LYS A 273 -28.60 -3.35 15.66
CA LYS A 273 -27.16 -3.10 15.53
C LYS A 273 -26.50 -4.15 14.64
N ALA A 274 -25.45 -3.77 13.93
CA ALA A 274 -24.65 -4.67 13.10
C ALA A 274 -24.04 -5.80 13.96
N ALA A 275 -24.28 -7.04 13.55
CA ALA A 275 -23.93 -8.27 14.26
C ALA A 275 -23.29 -9.33 13.34
N GLY A 276 -22.72 -8.88 12.22
CA GLY A 276 -22.13 -9.73 11.20
C GLY A 276 -22.52 -9.31 9.79
N ALA A 277 -22.30 -10.20 8.83
CA ALA A 277 -22.66 -9.99 7.44
C ALA A 277 -23.04 -11.32 6.76
N ARG A 278 -23.97 -11.24 5.81
CA ARG A 278 -24.15 -12.30 4.83
C ARG A 278 -23.13 -12.11 3.72
N VAL A 279 -22.44 -13.18 3.35
CA VAL A 279 -21.43 -13.17 2.31
C VAL A 279 -21.74 -14.21 1.23
N GLN A 280 -21.30 -13.93 0.01
CA GLN A 280 -21.32 -14.84 -1.11
C GLN A 280 -19.88 -15.19 -1.51
N ASP A 281 -19.55 -16.48 -1.53
CA ASP A 281 -18.29 -16.94 -2.11
C ASP A 281 -18.38 -16.89 -3.63
N LYS A 282 -17.62 -16.00 -4.26
CA LYS A 282 -17.63 -15.81 -5.72
C LYS A 282 -17.05 -17.01 -6.47
N GLU A 283 -16.33 -17.91 -5.80
CA GLU A 283 -15.81 -19.12 -6.42
C GLU A 283 -16.85 -20.23 -6.51
N THR A 284 -17.68 -20.40 -5.49
CA THR A 284 -18.66 -21.50 -5.40
C THR A 284 -20.09 -21.05 -5.66
N GLY A 285 -20.39 -19.76 -5.51
CA GLY A 285 -21.73 -19.18 -5.51
C GLY A 285 -22.50 -19.39 -4.21
N GLU A 286 -21.90 -20.04 -3.20
CA GLU A 286 -22.55 -20.31 -1.91
C GLU A 286 -22.69 -19.02 -1.09
N GLU A 287 -23.86 -18.82 -0.49
CA GLU A 287 -24.09 -17.76 0.49
C GLU A 287 -24.14 -18.34 1.91
N PHE A 288 -23.50 -17.65 2.84
CA PHE A 288 -23.49 -18.01 4.25
C PHE A 288 -23.35 -16.78 5.14
N ASP A 289 -23.71 -16.94 6.41
CA ASP A 289 -23.70 -15.87 7.40
C ASP A 289 -22.42 -15.94 8.24
N ILE A 290 -21.73 -14.80 8.37
CA ILE A 290 -20.62 -14.61 9.30
C ILE A 290 -21.12 -13.77 10.47
N HIS A 291 -20.98 -14.30 11.67
CA HIS A 291 -21.47 -13.62 12.87
C HIS A 291 -20.36 -12.97 13.68
N SER A 292 -20.58 -11.72 14.07
CA SER A 292 -19.65 -10.97 14.91
C SER A 292 -20.36 -10.08 15.92
N LYS A 293 -19.65 -9.66 16.97
CA LYS A 293 -20.18 -8.71 17.95
C LYS A 293 -20.17 -7.26 17.43
N THR A 294 -19.22 -6.95 16.57
CA THR A 294 -19.01 -5.63 15.96
C THR A 294 -18.58 -5.77 14.49
N VAL A 295 -18.80 -4.72 13.70
CA VAL A 295 -18.44 -4.67 12.27
C VAL A 295 -17.68 -3.38 11.98
N VAL A 296 -16.56 -3.50 11.24
CA VAL A 296 -15.79 -2.37 10.71
C VAL A 296 -15.82 -2.40 9.19
N ASN A 297 -16.20 -1.26 8.61
CA ASN A 297 -16.20 -1.01 7.19
C ASN A 297 -14.89 -0.32 6.77
N CYS A 298 -14.09 -1.04 5.99
CA CYS A 298 -12.82 -0.62 5.40
C CYS A 298 -12.86 -0.71 3.86
N ALA A 299 -14.03 -0.55 3.23
CA ALA A 299 -14.23 -0.79 1.79
C ALA A 299 -13.68 0.31 0.87
N GLY A 300 -12.90 1.27 1.39
CA GLY A 300 -12.21 2.29 0.61
C GLY A 300 -13.17 3.15 -0.21
N PRO A 301 -13.02 3.25 -1.55
CA PRO A 301 -13.97 3.99 -2.39
C PRO A 301 -15.42 3.48 -2.29
N PHE A 302 -15.61 2.24 -1.86
CA PHE A 302 -16.92 1.59 -1.72
C PHE A 302 -17.49 1.67 -0.29
N SER A 303 -16.86 2.43 0.62
CA SER A 303 -17.32 2.54 2.01
C SER A 303 -18.77 3.01 2.13
N ASP A 304 -19.23 3.92 1.25
CA ASP A 304 -20.63 4.36 1.28
C ASP A 304 -21.62 3.26 0.92
N ALA A 305 -21.26 2.33 0.01
CA ALA A 305 -22.13 1.20 -0.32
C ALA A 305 -22.43 0.34 0.93
N VAL A 306 -21.38 0.02 1.71
CA VAL A 306 -21.51 -0.74 2.96
C VAL A 306 -22.27 0.05 4.03
N ARG A 307 -22.05 1.37 4.14
CA ARG A 307 -22.81 2.23 5.06
C ARG A 307 -24.30 2.21 4.73
N THR A 308 -24.66 2.31 3.45
CA THR A 308 -26.06 2.28 3.01
C THR A 308 -26.71 0.90 3.15
N MET A 309 -25.93 -0.20 3.08
CA MET A 309 -26.43 -1.54 3.42
C MET A 309 -26.86 -1.62 4.89
N ALA A 310 -26.07 -1.02 5.80
CA ALA A 310 -26.42 -0.98 7.22
C ALA A 310 -27.61 -0.04 7.49
N ASP A 311 -27.59 1.17 6.92
CA ASP A 311 -28.67 2.16 7.03
C ASP A 311 -28.84 2.97 5.73
N PRO A 312 -29.94 2.77 4.98
CA PRO A 312 -30.21 3.48 3.73
C PRO A 312 -30.35 5.01 3.85
N THR A 313 -30.51 5.54 5.07
CA THR A 313 -30.67 6.99 5.31
C THR A 313 -29.35 7.75 5.42
N GLN A 314 -28.21 7.03 5.41
CA GLN A 314 -26.88 7.62 5.55
C GLN A 314 -26.52 8.52 4.35
N PRO A 315 -25.98 9.73 4.57
CA PRO A 315 -25.51 10.58 3.47
C PRO A 315 -24.24 10.00 2.84
N LYS A 316 -24.04 10.29 1.55
CA LYS A 316 -22.77 10.01 0.85
C LYS A 316 -21.67 10.91 1.41
N LEU A 317 -20.53 10.32 1.77
CA LEU A 317 -19.37 11.02 2.34
C LEU A 317 -18.10 10.84 1.49
N VAL A 318 -18.06 9.82 0.64
CA VAL A 318 -16.91 9.51 -0.21
C VAL A 318 -17.08 10.17 -1.57
N GLU A 319 -16.09 10.95 -1.98
CA GLU A 319 -15.98 11.53 -3.32
C GLU A 319 -14.83 10.85 -4.08
N PRO A 320 -15.14 9.93 -4.99
CA PRO A 320 -14.13 9.20 -5.74
C PRO A 320 -13.38 10.09 -6.75
N ALA A 321 -12.05 10.05 -6.71
CA ALA A 321 -11.20 10.69 -7.70
C ALA A 321 -10.22 9.68 -8.32
N ALA A 322 -10.12 9.62 -9.64
CA ALA A 322 -9.23 8.72 -10.33
C ALA A 322 -7.88 9.36 -10.63
N GLY A 323 -6.85 8.53 -10.62
CA GLY A 323 -5.55 8.88 -11.17
C GLY A 323 -4.91 7.71 -11.90
N ILE A 324 -4.22 8.02 -12.99
CA ILE A 324 -3.50 7.03 -13.78
C ILE A 324 -1.99 7.09 -13.54
N HIS A 325 -1.33 6.01 -13.90
CA HIS A 325 0.11 5.94 -14.09
C HIS A 325 0.41 5.16 -15.35
N ILE A 326 1.49 5.53 -16.03
CA ILE A 326 2.04 4.79 -17.17
C ILE A 326 3.33 4.09 -16.75
N VAL A 327 3.66 3.00 -17.44
CA VAL A 327 4.92 2.28 -17.28
C VAL A 327 5.73 2.34 -18.55
N LEU A 328 6.98 2.76 -18.37
CA LEU A 328 7.98 2.91 -19.39
C LEU A 328 9.11 1.88 -19.16
N PRO A 329 9.90 1.56 -20.19
CA PRO A 329 11.09 0.73 -20.06
C PRO A 329 12.05 1.22 -18.98
N HIS A 330 12.77 0.30 -18.34
CA HIS A 330 13.74 0.62 -17.28
C HIS A 330 14.75 1.71 -17.63
N TRP A 331 15.13 1.81 -18.92
CA TRP A 331 16.21 2.69 -19.35
C TRP A 331 15.93 4.18 -19.11
N TYR A 332 14.66 4.58 -18.93
CA TYR A 332 14.28 5.94 -18.53
C TYR A 332 14.83 6.32 -17.15
N THR A 333 15.12 5.34 -16.30
CA THR A 333 15.73 5.52 -14.96
C THR A 333 16.88 4.55 -14.72
N SER A 334 17.58 4.05 -15.76
CA SER A 334 18.67 3.08 -15.58
C SER A 334 20.04 3.72 -15.39
N ALA A 335 20.25 4.94 -15.91
CA ALA A 335 21.52 5.66 -15.80
C ALA A 335 21.85 6.05 -14.36
N SER A 336 20.84 6.12 -13.48
CA SER A 336 21.01 6.24 -12.04
C SER A 336 19.80 5.65 -11.31
N PRO A 337 19.97 5.10 -10.10
CA PRO A 337 18.88 4.52 -9.32
C PRO A 337 17.95 5.59 -8.71
N TYR A 338 17.85 6.78 -9.32
CA TYR A 338 17.13 7.92 -8.78
C TYR A 338 15.78 8.08 -9.47
N GLY A 339 14.74 8.32 -8.67
CA GLY A 339 13.50 8.90 -9.16
C GLY A 339 13.68 10.39 -9.50
N LEU A 340 12.71 10.93 -10.23
CA LEU A 340 12.63 12.33 -10.60
C LEU A 340 11.30 12.91 -10.11
N LEU A 341 11.38 14.06 -9.45
CA LEU A 341 10.21 14.88 -9.09
C LEU A 341 10.15 16.09 -10.03
N LEU A 342 9.04 16.22 -10.73
CA LEU A 342 8.69 17.40 -11.52
C LEU A 342 7.78 18.28 -10.63
N PRO A 343 8.29 19.45 -10.17
CA PRO A 343 7.65 20.19 -9.08
C PRO A 343 6.36 20.91 -9.50
N LYS A 344 6.15 21.09 -10.80
CA LYS A 344 4.98 21.77 -11.34
C LYS A 344 4.64 21.16 -12.69
N THR A 345 3.39 20.83 -12.92
CA THR A 345 2.82 20.47 -14.22
C THR A 345 2.00 21.66 -14.74
N THR A 346 1.46 21.57 -15.95
CA THR A 346 0.62 22.64 -16.54
C THR A 346 -0.55 23.08 -15.65
N ASP A 347 -1.08 22.19 -14.81
CA ASP A 347 -2.17 22.48 -13.85
C ASP A 347 -1.70 22.69 -12.39
N GLY A 348 -0.40 22.75 -12.14
CA GLY A 348 0.14 23.01 -10.80
C GLY A 348 0.24 21.78 -9.89
N ARG A 349 0.08 20.55 -10.41
CA ARG A 349 0.37 19.31 -9.69
C ARG A 349 1.85 18.93 -9.78
N VAL A 350 2.25 17.94 -8.99
CA VAL A 350 3.57 17.31 -9.08
C VAL A 350 3.46 16.03 -9.88
N LEU A 351 4.48 15.74 -10.68
CA LEU A 351 4.59 14.48 -11.42
C LEU A 351 5.87 13.77 -10.99
N PHE A 352 5.80 12.46 -10.84
CA PHE A 352 6.94 11.61 -10.52
C PHE A 352 7.29 10.74 -11.71
N MET A 353 8.58 10.47 -11.87
CA MET A 353 9.10 9.39 -12.70
C MET A 353 10.06 8.55 -11.86
N LEU A 354 9.71 7.30 -11.55
CA LEU A 354 10.38 6.51 -10.52
C LEU A 354 10.83 5.15 -11.07
N PRO A 355 12.04 4.67 -10.75
CA PRO A 355 12.40 3.27 -10.99
C PRO A 355 11.52 2.37 -10.13
N TRP A 356 10.96 1.29 -10.68
CA TRP A 356 10.16 0.33 -9.91
C TRP A 356 10.10 -1.02 -10.65
N GLN A 357 10.42 -2.12 -9.96
CA GLN A 357 10.27 -3.51 -10.45
C GLN A 357 10.86 -3.73 -11.87
N GLY A 358 12.09 -3.27 -12.09
CA GLY A 358 12.76 -3.40 -13.40
C GLY A 358 12.13 -2.54 -14.52
N ALA A 359 11.35 -1.52 -14.18
CA ALA A 359 10.74 -0.58 -15.12
C ALA A 359 10.78 0.86 -14.56
N THR A 360 10.13 1.79 -15.24
CA THR A 360 9.96 3.18 -14.83
C THR A 360 8.47 3.51 -14.77
N ILE A 361 7.97 3.93 -13.60
CA ILE A 361 6.59 4.39 -13.44
C ILE A 361 6.53 5.91 -13.55
N ALA A 362 5.52 6.44 -14.23
CA ALA A 362 5.29 7.88 -14.28
C ALA A 362 3.83 8.25 -14.02
N GLY A 363 3.61 9.28 -13.21
CA GLY A 363 2.27 9.70 -12.81
C GLY A 363 2.25 10.76 -11.70
N THR A 364 1.08 11.28 -11.31
CA THR A 364 -0.27 10.78 -11.63
C THR A 364 -1.23 11.91 -12.00
N THR A 365 -2.35 11.56 -12.64
CA THR A 365 -3.51 12.43 -12.80
C THR A 365 -4.40 12.42 -11.56
N ASP A 366 -5.37 13.34 -11.53
CA ASP A 366 -6.37 13.51 -10.49
C ASP A 366 -7.61 14.16 -11.11
N ALA A 367 -8.68 13.38 -11.27
CA ALA A 367 -9.95 13.83 -11.83
C ALA A 367 -11.12 13.14 -11.10
N PRO A 368 -12.25 13.82 -10.88
CA PRO A 368 -13.47 13.18 -10.41
C PRO A 368 -13.84 11.99 -11.31
N CYS A 369 -14.35 10.92 -10.73
CA CYS A 369 -14.71 9.72 -11.47
C CYS A 369 -15.91 9.00 -10.86
N GLU A 370 -16.61 8.20 -11.66
CA GLU A 370 -17.58 7.24 -11.14
C GLU A 370 -16.87 6.01 -10.54
N LEU A 371 -17.52 5.38 -9.56
CA LEU A 371 -17.03 4.13 -9.00
C LEU A 371 -17.11 3.01 -10.05
N SER A 372 -16.01 2.27 -10.18
CA SER A 372 -15.92 1.10 -11.03
C SER A 372 -15.04 0.06 -10.37
N ASP A 373 -15.40 -1.22 -10.53
CA ASP A 373 -14.59 -2.35 -10.09
C ASP A 373 -13.37 -2.57 -10.99
N ALA A 374 -13.44 -2.11 -12.24
CA ALA A 374 -12.41 -2.26 -13.26
C ALA A 374 -12.10 -0.91 -13.93
N PRO A 375 -11.56 0.08 -13.19
CA PRO A 375 -11.25 1.39 -13.75
C PRO A 375 -10.20 1.28 -14.85
N GLN A 376 -10.48 1.88 -16.01
CA GLN A 376 -9.60 1.87 -17.17
C GLN A 376 -9.19 3.30 -17.56
N ALA A 377 -7.93 3.45 -17.95
CA ALA A 377 -7.40 4.73 -18.41
C ALA A 377 -7.89 5.05 -19.83
N THR A 378 -8.17 6.33 -20.07
CA THR A 378 -8.47 6.85 -21.39
C THR A 378 -7.20 7.24 -22.14
N GLU A 379 -7.27 7.30 -23.47
CA GLU A 379 -6.16 7.80 -24.29
C GLU A 379 -5.79 9.26 -23.94
N GLU A 380 -6.77 10.09 -23.60
CA GLU A 380 -6.52 11.48 -23.22
C GLU A 380 -5.70 11.60 -21.93
N GLU A 381 -5.99 10.76 -20.92
CA GLU A 381 -5.21 10.73 -19.69
C GLU A 381 -3.75 10.31 -19.97
N VAL A 382 -3.53 9.32 -20.84
CA VAL A 382 -2.19 8.86 -21.22
C VAL A 382 -1.44 9.93 -22.02
N ALA A 383 -2.10 10.56 -22.99
CA ALA A 383 -1.56 11.67 -23.77
C ALA A 383 -1.16 12.85 -22.86
N TRP A 384 -1.97 13.16 -21.85
CA TRP A 384 -1.63 14.20 -20.89
C TRP A 384 -0.33 13.89 -20.13
N VAL A 385 -0.20 12.67 -19.57
CA VAL A 385 1.02 12.29 -18.82
C VAL A 385 2.25 12.32 -19.71
N THR A 386 2.17 11.79 -20.93
CA THR A 386 3.29 11.77 -21.88
C THR A 386 3.70 13.17 -22.34
N ARG A 387 2.74 14.07 -22.58
CA ARG A 387 3.01 15.48 -22.89
C ARG A 387 3.70 16.21 -21.75
N GLU A 388 3.22 16.04 -20.52
CA GLU A 388 3.87 16.66 -19.34
C GLU A 388 5.32 16.16 -19.21
N LEU A 389 5.57 14.86 -19.35
CA LEU A 389 6.93 14.32 -19.33
C LEU A 389 7.80 14.90 -20.45
N ALA A 390 7.30 14.94 -21.69
CA ALA A 390 8.01 15.48 -22.84
C ALA A 390 8.38 16.96 -22.66
N SER A 391 7.52 17.74 -21.99
CA SER A 391 7.80 19.15 -21.71
C SER A 391 8.98 19.37 -20.74
N TYR A 392 9.28 18.37 -19.89
CA TYR A 392 10.33 18.43 -18.88
C TYR A 392 11.61 17.70 -19.28
N LEU A 393 11.51 16.72 -20.18
CA LEU A 393 12.59 15.85 -20.59
C LEU A 393 13.05 16.18 -22.01
N LYS A 394 14.29 15.82 -22.34
CA LYS A 394 14.79 15.80 -23.73
C LYS A 394 14.24 14.57 -24.47
N MET A 395 12.93 14.47 -24.58
CA MET A 395 12.25 13.33 -25.19
C MET A 395 11.03 13.78 -25.96
N ASP A 396 10.79 13.11 -27.09
CA ASP A 396 9.61 13.33 -27.92
C ASP A 396 8.37 12.66 -27.32
N GLU A 397 7.22 13.35 -27.38
CA GLU A 397 5.93 12.86 -26.83
C GLU A 397 5.51 11.56 -27.51
N LYS A 398 5.64 11.47 -28.85
CA LYS A 398 5.27 10.26 -29.59
C LYS A 398 6.17 9.10 -29.19
N ARG A 399 7.47 9.32 -29.00
CA ARG A 399 8.38 8.28 -28.51
C ARG A 399 7.98 7.77 -27.12
N LEU A 400 7.67 8.66 -26.18
CA LEU A 400 7.19 8.29 -24.84
C LEU A 400 5.92 7.44 -24.90
N ARG A 401 4.98 7.83 -25.77
CA ARG A 401 3.72 7.10 -25.98
C ARG A 401 3.95 5.71 -26.56
N ASP A 402 4.79 5.59 -27.58
CA ASP A 402 5.14 4.31 -28.23
C ASP A 402 5.85 3.35 -27.26
N ASP A 403 6.54 3.88 -26.24
CA ASP A 403 7.26 3.10 -25.23
C ASP A 403 6.36 2.66 -24.04
N VAL A 404 5.09 3.08 -23.95
CA VAL A 404 4.20 2.68 -22.85
C VAL A 404 3.92 1.18 -22.89
N ARG A 405 4.37 0.46 -21.85
CA ARG A 405 4.22 -1.00 -21.71
C ARG A 405 2.96 -1.42 -20.97
N SER A 406 2.47 -0.56 -20.08
CA SER A 406 1.29 -0.80 -19.25
C SER A 406 0.79 0.52 -18.68
N VAL A 407 -0.49 0.58 -18.34
CA VAL A 407 -1.15 1.71 -17.70
C VAL A 407 -2.02 1.17 -16.57
N TRP A 408 -2.20 1.88 -15.47
CA TRP A 408 -3.26 1.52 -14.53
C TRP A 408 -3.99 2.77 -14.04
N LYS A 409 -5.25 2.60 -13.64
CA LYS A 409 -6.09 3.65 -13.06
C LYS A 409 -6.55 3.26 -11.66
N GLY A 410 -6.22 4.07 -10.66
CA GLY A 410 -6.67 3.87 -9.28
C GLY A 410 -7.74 4.88 -8.89
N ILE A 411 -8.70 4.48 -8.05
CA ILE A 411 -9.72 5.37 -7.48
C ILE A 411 -9.33 5.71 -6.04
N ARG A 412 -9.26 7.01 -5.72
CA ARG A 412 -8.97 7.55 -4.40
C ARG A 412 -10.27 7.80 -3.66
N PRO A 413 -10.43 7.31 -2.42
CA PRO A 413 -11.59 7.66 -1.60
C PRO A 413 -11.36 9.04 -0.96
N LEU A 414 -11.70 10.14 -1.64
CA LEU A 414 -11.63 11.46 -0.99
C LEU A 414 -12.87 11.69 -0.13
N ILE A 415 -12.82 12.67 0.76
CA ILE A 415 -13.95 13.03 1.65
C ILE A 415 -14.44 14.40 1.22
N SER A 416 -15.70 14.51 0.82
CA SER A 416 -16.29 15.76 0.31
C SER A 416 -16.69 16.73 1.42
N HIS A 417 -17.21 16.23 2.56
CA HIS A 417 -17.63 17.03 3.70
C HIS A 417 -17.46 16.26 5.01
N ILE A 418 -16.76 16.84 5.99
CA ILE A 418 -16.71 16.32 7.37
C ILE A 418 -17.85 17.01 8.12
N PRO A 419 -18.89 16.31 8.59
CA PRO A 419 -19.89 16.91 9.46
C PRO A 419 -19.20 17.38 10.74
N GLN A 420 -19.18 18.69 11.01
CA GLN A 420 -18.69 19.18 12.29
C GLN A 420 -19.75 18.94 13.36
N PRO A 421 -19.40 18.39 14.54
CA PRO A 421 -20.31 18.34 15.66
C PRO A 421 -20.52 19.79 16.12
N ASN A 422 -21.73 20.33 15.90
CA ASN A 422 -22.23 21.68 16.21
C ASN A 422 -22.46 22.65 15.02
N GLU A 423 -22.73 22.18 13.81
CA GLU A 423 -23.45 23.03 12.83
C GLU A 423 -24.96 22.76 12.92
N GLU A 424 -25.63 23.51 13.81
CA GLU A 424 -27.05 23.82 13.60
C GLU A 424 -27.19 24.53 12.25
N ALA A 425 -27.95 23.92 11.34
CA ALA A 425 -28.68 24.56 10.26
C ALA A 425 -28.06 25.85 9.68
N VAL A 426 -26.92 25.74 8.99
CA VAL A 426 -26.56 26.80 8.02
C VAL A 426 -27.34 26.54 6.75
N THR A 427 -28.36 27.35 6.58
CA THR A 427 -29.31 27.37 5.48
C THR A 427 -28.62 27.43 4.12
N ALA A 428 -29.29 26.78 3.16
CA ALA A 428 -28.95 26.73 1.75
C ALA A 428 -28.57 28.11 1.17
N ALA A 429 -27.27 28.37 1.01
CA ALA A 429 -26.74 29.43 0.17
C ALA A 429 -25.24 29.18 -0.12
N ALA A 430 -24.92 28.11 -0.83
CA ALA A 430 -23.61 27.97 -1.50
C ALA A 430 -23.86 27.88 -3.01
N THR A 431 -23.45 28.94 -3.71
CA THR A 431 -23.48 29.13 -5.15
C THR A 431 -22.81 27.96 -5.90
N LYS A 432 -23.46 27.54 -6.99
CA LYS A 432 -23.17 26.36 -7.83
C LYS A 432 -21.83 26.34 -8.60
N ASP A 433 -20.91 27.29 -8.41
CA ASP A 433 -19.81 27.51 -9.37
C ASP A 433 -18.38 27.49 -8.79
N ALA A 434 -18.12 26.74 -7.72
CA ALA A 434 -16.74 26.48 -7.26
C ALA A 434 -16.34 25.04 -7.58
N GLN A 435 -15.69 24.83 -8.73
CA GLN A 435 -14.88 23.63 -9.00
C GLN A 435 -13.75 23.57 -7.96
N VAL A 436 -13.97 22.86 -6.86
CA VAL A 436 -12.94 22.61 -5.86
C VAL A 436 -11.93 21.64 -6.47
N SER A 437 -10.71 22.08 -6.70
CA SER A 437 -9.61 21.20 -7.11
C SER A 437 -9.40 20.13 -6.03
N THR A 438 -9.65 18.86 -6.37
CA THR A 438 -9.48 17.67 -5.50
C THR A 438 -8.07 17.57 -4.91
N ALA A 439 -7.07 18.21 -5.54
CA ALA A 439 -5.71 18.32 -5.05
C ALA A 439 -5.57 19.11 -3.72
N ASN A 440 -6.57 19.91 -3.34
CA ASN A 440 -6.57 20.74 -2.13
C ASN A 440 -7.38 20.17 -0.96
N VAL A 441 -8.14 19.09 -1.14
CA VAL A 441 -8.84 18.44 -0.02
C VAL A 441 -7.81 17.82 0.93
N VAL A 442 -7.92 18.14 2.22
CA VAL A 442 -7.03 17.61 3.26
C VAL A 442 -7.17 16.09 3.29
N ARG A 443 -6.12 15.40 2.87
CA ARG A 443 -6.06 13.94 2.78
C ARG A 443 -5.81 13.32 4.17
N SER A 444 -6.71 13.56 5.13
CA SER A 444 -6.80 12.78 6.36
C SER A 444 -7.77 11.62 6.17
N HIS A 445 -7.76 10.67 7.10
CA HIS A 445 -8.87 9.74 7.27
C HIS A 445 -9.90 10.33 8.22
N TYR A 446 -11.09 9.74 8.21
CA TYR A 446 -12.18 10.07 9.12
C TYR A 446 -12.85 8.78 9.58
N ILE A 447 -13.05 8.65 10.89
CA ILE A 447 -13.69 7.48 11.50
C ILE A 447 -15.10 7.88 11.88
N VAL A 448 -16.09 7.16 11.35
CA VAL A 448 -17.51 7.35 11.63
C VAL A 448 -17.99 6.19 12.48
N VAL A 449 -18.53 6.48 13.65
CA VAL A 449 -19.28 5.50 14.45
C VAL A 449 -20.76 5.82 14.28
N ASP A 450 -21.48 4.96 13.56
CA ASP A 450 -22.92 5.12 13.41
C ASP A 450 -23.61 4.70 14.72
N GLU A 451 -24.16 5.66 15.47
CA GLU A 451 -24.85 5.36 16.73
C GLU A 451 -26.08 4.48 16.54
N LYS A 452 -26.76 4.55 15.39
CA LYS A 452 -27.99 3.79 15.13
C LYS A 452 -27.68 2.34 14.84
N THR A 453 -26.71 2.06 13.97
CA THR A 453 -26.36 0.68 13.58
C THR A 453 -25.18 0.10 14.36
N GLY A 454 -24.37 0.92 15.03
CA GLY A 454 -23.11 0.48 15.63
C GLY A 454 -22.03 0.12 14.62
N LEU A 455 -22.19 0.45 13.33
CA LEU A 455 -21.15 0.25 12.31
C LEU A 455 -20.05 1.29 12.48
N VAL A 456 -18.79 0.84 12.55
CA VAL A 456 -17.62 1.72 12.49
C VAL A 456 -17.10 1.76 11.06
N SER A 457 -16.95 2.93 10.46
CA SER A 457 -16.46 3.09 9.08
C SER A 457 -15.22 3.97 9.03
N VAL A 458 -14.22 3.56 8.25
CA VAL A 458 -13.02 4.35 7.97
C VAL A 458 -13.11 4.90 6.55
N LEU A 459 -13.09 6.21 6.44
CA LEU A 459 -13.17 6.94 5.18
C LEU A 459 -11.84 7.66 4.92
N GLY A 460 -11.49 7.88 3.65
CA GLY A 460 -10.28 8.62 3.33
C GLY A 460 -8.98 7.85 3.54
N GLY A 461 -7.95 8.59 3.91
CA GLY A 461 -6.66 8.03 4.27
C GLY A 461 -5.63 7.90 3.14
N LYS A 462 -4.47 7.36 3.50
CA LYS A 462 -3.32 7.15 2.61
C LYS A 462 -2.67 5.81 2.93
N TRP A 463 -1.96 5.25 1.94
CA TRP A 463 -1.16 4.05 2.14
C TRP A 463 -0.16 4.25 3.29
N THR A 464 0.65 5.33 3.26
CA THR A 464 1.67 5.60 4.28
C THR A 464 1.14 5.55 5.71
N THR A 465 -0.11 5.93 5.98
CA THR A 465 -0.66 6.02 7.35
C THR A 465 -1.54 4.85 7.74
N TYR A 466 -1.55 3.74 6.98
CA TYR A 466 -2.49 2.62 7.19
C TYR A 466 -2.48 2.07 8.63
N ARG A 467 -1.31 1.92 9.25
CA ARG A 467 -1.16 1.35 10.59
C ARG A 467 -1.80 2.27 11.64
N ARG A 468 -1.59 3.57 11.50
CA ARG A 468 -2.18 4.56 12.40
C ARG A 468 -3.70 4.65 12.23
N MET A 469 -4.18 4.61 10.99
CA MET A 469 -5.61 4.48 10.71
C MET A 469 -6.20 3.24 11.39
N ALA A 470 -5.51 2.10 11.32
CA ALA A 470 -5.93 0.87 11.97
C ALA A 470 -5.98 1.00 13.51
N GLU A 471 -4.93 1.56 14.12
CA GLU A 471 -4.86 1.83 15.56
C GLU A 471 -6.05 2.68 16.02
N GLU A 472 -6.27 3.83 15.38
CA GLU A 472 -7.32 4.76 15.76
C GLU A 472 -8.73 4.19 15.52
N THR A 473 -8.90 3.41 14.45
CA THR A 473 -10.18 2.74 14.15
C THR A 473 -10.54 1.73 15.23
N LEU A 474 -9.57 0.90 15.63
CA LEU A 474 -9.80 -0.11 16.64
C LEU A 474 -9.97 0.51 18.03
N ASP A 475 -9.24 1.59 18.34
CA ASP A 475 -9.44 2.39 19.56
C ASP A 475 -10.86 2.97 19.62
N ALA A 476 -11.34 3.56 18.53
CA ALA A 476 -12.70 4.09 18.44
C ALA A 476 -13.77 2.99 18.58
N LEU A 477 -13.56 1.83 17.96
CA LEU A 477 -14.45 0.69 18.09
C LEU A 477 -14.53 0.18 19.53
N LEU A 478 -13.39 0.01 20.19
CA LEU A 478 -13.33 -0.45 21.57
C LEU A 478 -13.96 0.56 22.54
N ALA A 479 -13.82 1.85 22.27
CA ALA A 479 -14.48 2.90 23.04
C ALA A 479 -16.01 2.87 22.86
N ALA A 480 -16.48 2.72 21.62
CA ALA A 480 -17.91 2.71 21.28
C ALA A 480 -18.64 1.43 21.69
N HIS A 481 -17.95 0.28 21.71
CA HIS A 481 -18.54 -1.05 21.95
C HIS A 481 -17.92 -1.78 23.15
N ARG A 482 -17.53 -1.02 24.18
CA ARG A 482 -16.88 -1.55 25.40
C ARG A 482 -17.70 -2.62 26.13
N ASP A 483 -19.01 -2.62 25.94
CA ASP A 483 -19.96 -3.59 26.50
C ASP A 483 -19.94 -4.93 25.72
N LYS A 484 -19.57 -4.91 24.45
CA LYS A 484 -19.53 -6.10 23.57
C LYS A 484 -18.13 -6.69 23.44
N VAL A 485 -17.12 -5.84 23.30
CA VAL A 485 -15.74 -6.24 23.01
C VAL A 485 -14.78 -5.48 23.91
N ALA A 486 -13.85 -6.21 24.53
CA ALA A 486 -12.79 -5.65 25.34
C ALA A 486 -11.50 -6.44 25.16
N THR A 487 -10.37 -5.77 25.34
CA THR A 487 -9.04 -6.38 25.36
C THR A 487 -8.19 -5.73 26.44
N THR A 488 -7.27 -6.49 27.01
CA THR A 488 -6.26 -6.01 27.96
C THR A 488 -4.99 -5.48 27.29
N ARG A 489 -4.88 -5.62 25.96
CA ARG A 489 -3.70 -5.22 25.19
C ARG A 489 -3.96 -3.95 24.39
N SER A 490 -3.06 -2.98 24.49
CA SER A 490 -3.03 -1.83 23.59
C SER A 490 -2.50 -2.22 22.21
N CYS A 491 -2.62 -1.30 21.25
CA CYS A 491 -1.93 -1.41 19.96
C CYS A 491 -0.45 -1.73 20.15
N ARG A 492 0.09 -2.63 19.33
CA ARG A 492 1.50 -3.04 19.33
C ARG A 492 2.04 -3.32 17.93
N THR A 493 1.47 -2.66 16.93
CA THR A 493 1.79 -2.86 15.52
C THR A 493 2.98 -2.03 15.06
N LYS A 494 3.37 -0.99 15.79
CA LYS A 494 4.50 -0.16 15.38
C LYS A 494 5.81 -0.93 15.54
N SER A 495 6.60 -0.94 14.49
CA SER A 495 7.83 -1.73 14.32
C SER A 495 7.64 -3.24 14.51
N LEU A 496 6.40 -3.75 14.41
CA LEU A 496 6.14 -5.18 14.26
C LEU A 496 6.72 -5.64 12.91
N LEU A 497 7.54 -6.67 12.92
CA LEU A 497 8.08 -7.26 11.71
C LEU A 497 7.00 -8.10 11.03
N ILE A 498 6.70 -7.79 9.79
CA ILE A 498 5.74 -8.52 8.96
C ILE A 498 6.36 -9.86 8.54
N GLN A 499 5.52 -10.87 8.31
CA GLN A 499 5.98 -12.19 7.87
C GLN A 499 6.92 -12.06 6.65
N GLY A 500 7.97 -12.89 6.62
CA GLY A 500 9.07 -12.80 5.66
C GLY A 500 10.22 -11.87 6.09
N ALA A 501 9.99 -10.92 7.00
CA ALA A 501 11.07 -10.13 7.59
C ALA A 501 11.76 -10.84 8.77
N VAL A 502 11.22 -11.99 9.21
CA VAL A 502 11.74 -12.80 10.31
C VAL A 502 12.04 -14.19 9.80
N ASP A 503 13.18 -14.75 10.21
CA ASP A 503 13.53 -16.14 9.97
C ASP A 503 12.54 -17.09 10.65
N PRO A 504 11.75 -17.88 9.90
CA PRO A 504 10.77 -18.79 10.48
C PRO A 504 11.38 -19.92 11.31
N SER A 505 12.66 -20.23 11.14
CA SER A 505 13.34 -21.27 11.93
C SER A 505 13.63 -20.81 13.37
N GLY A 506 13.60 -19.51 13.63
CA GLY A 506 14.00 -18.91 14.90
C GLY A 506 15.51 -18.96 15.18
N ALA A 507 16.34 -19.39 14.20
CA ALA A 507 17.79 -19.42 14.35
C ALA A 507 18.37 -18.00 14.47
N LEU A 508 17.80 -17.03 13.76
CA LEU A 508 18.17 -15.63 13.85
C LEU A 508 17.22 -14.85 14.77
N PRO A 509 17.74 -14.07 15.74
CA PRO A 509 16.90 -13.14 16.47
C PRO A 509 16.38 -12.03 15.54
N PRO A 510 15.22 -11.41 15.83
CA PRO A 510 14.61 -10.37 14.98
C PRO A 510 15.53 -9.21 14.59
N LYS A 511 16.42 -8.80 15.51
CA LYS A 511 17.37 -7.69 15.29
C LYS A 511 18.45 -8.04 14.25
N GLU A 512 18.75 -9.34 14.07
CA GLU A 512 19.74 -9.84 13.11
C GLU A 512 19.12 -10.22 11.76
N CYS A 513 17.79 -10.39 11.69
CA CYS A 513 17.09 -10.72 10.45
C CYS A 513 17.26 -9.62 9.38
N ILE A 514 17.24 -8.34 9.78
CA ILE A 514 17.41 -7.22 8.85
C ILE A 514 18.80 -7.25 8.18
N PRO A 515 19.94 -7.25 8.90
CA PRO A 515 21.24 -7.35 8.24
C PRO A 515 21.45 -8.68 7.52
N ALA A 516 20.92 -9.81 8.04
CA ALA A 516 21.03 -11.10 7.38
C ALA A 516 20.30 -11.15 6.03
N SER A 517 19.19 -10.42 5.87
CA SER A 517 18.45 -10.37 4.61
C SER A 517 19.29 -9.91 3.42
N GLY A 518 20.32 -9.08 3.64
CA GLY A 518 21.22 -8.61 2.58
C GLY A 518 22.16 -9.68 2.02
N MET A 519 22.33 -10.82 2.71
CA MET A 519 23.11 -11.97 2.22
C MET A 519 22.23 -13.08 1.65
N LEU A 520 20.92 -13.02 1.89
CA LEU A 520 19.99 -14.09 1.57
C LEU A 520 19.95 -14.40 0.06
N GLU A 521 20.10 -13.40 -0.81
CA GLU A 521 20.14 -13.58 -2.26
C GLU A 521 21.30 -14.49 -2.68
N VAL A 522 22.48 -14.25 -2.11
CA VAL A 522 23.71 -15.02 -2.37
C VAL A 522 23.61 -16.43 -1.78
N GLU A 523 22.99 -16.58 -0.61
CA GLU A 523 22.72 -17.89 0.00
C GLU A 523 21.77 -18.70 -0.87
N LEU A 524 20.66 -18.11 -1.30
CA LEU A 524 19.67 -18.79 -2.15
C LEU A 524 20.27 -19.24 -3.48
N GLU A 525 21.05 -18.39 -4.15
CA GLU A 525 21.73 -18.77 -5.41
C GLU A 525 22.68 -19.97 -5.20
N LYS A 526 23.47 -19.97 -4.12
CA LYS A 526 24.39 -21.08 -3.79
C LYS A 526 23.66 -22.38 -3.45
N GLU A 527 22.56 -22.30 -2.70
CA GLU A 527 21.77 -23.46 -2.27
C GLU A 527 20.86 -24.02 -3.37
N ASN A 528 20.63 -23.26 -4.44
CA ASN A 528 19.68 -23.57 -5.50
C ASN A 528 20.30 -23.25 -6.87
N PRO A 529 21.12 -24.14 -7.45
CA PRO A 529 21.85 -23.89 -8.70
C PRO A 529 21.00 -23.60 -9.95
N PHE A 530 19.68 -23.78 -9.86
CA PHE A 530 18.73 -23.42 -10.93
C PHE A 530 18.37 -21.94 -10.93
N LEU A 531 18.71 -21.19 -9.88
CA LEU A 531 18.47 -19.74 -9.80
C LEU A 531 19.65 -18.97 -10.40
N SER A 532 19.34 -17.96 -11.21
CA SER A 532 20.27 -16.85 -11.42
C SER A 532 20.23 -15.89 -10.23
N PHE A 533 21.30 -15.10 -10.04
CA PHE A 533 21.32 -14.02 -9.07
C PHE A 533 20.12 -13.07 -9.17
N SER A 534 19.67 -12.75 -10.39
CA SER A 534 18.50 -11.88 -10.60
C SER A 534 17.20 -12.46 -10.04
N GLN A 535 17.03 -13.78 -10.16
CA GLN A 535 15.88 -14.51 -9.62
C GLN A 535 15.99 -14.65 -8.10
N ALA A 536 17.19 -14.94 -7.57
CA ALA A 536 17.40 -14.98 -6.14
C ALA A 536 17.08 -13.62 -5.49
N ARG A 537 17.54 -12.51 -6.08
CA ARG A 537 17.19 -11.15 -5.64
C ARG A 537 15.69 -10.90 -5.67
N HIS A 538 15.03 -11.21 -6.79
CA HIS A 538 13.58 -11.05 -6.93
C HIS A 538 12.79 -11.80 -5.84
N LEU A 539 13.20 -13.05 -5.56
CA LEU A 539 12.56 -13.83 -4.51
C LEU A 539 12.75 -13.20 -3.13
N VAL A 540 13.95 -12.71 -2.79
CA VAL A 540 14.18 -12.02 -1.52
C VAL A 540 13.36 -10.73 -1.45
N GLU A 541 13.35 -9.91 -2.50
CA GLU A 541 12.59 -8.66 -2.55
C GLU A 541 11.06 -8.88 -2.45
N SER A 542 10.58 -10.05 -2.86
CA SER A 542 9.14 -10.38 -2.87
C SER A 542 8.67 -11.16 -1.63
N TYR A 543 9.54 -12.01 -1.06
CA TYR A 543 9.16 -13.00 -0.03
C TYR A 543 10.03 -12.94 1.24
N GLY A 544 11.16 -12.22 1.23
CA GLY A 544 12.12 -12.22 2.33
C GLY A 544 12.58 -13.64 2.67
N PHE A 545 12.59 -14.01 3.95
CA PHE A 545 12.95 -15.36 4.39
C PHE A 545 12.00 -16.46 3.89
N LEU A 546 10.77 -16.12 3.48
CA LEU A 546 9.84 -17.09 2.88
C LEU A 546 10.27 -17.52 1.48
N ALA A 547 11.24 -16.83 0.84
CA ALA A 547 11.82 -17.23 -0.43
C ALA A 547 12.34 -18.68 -0.42
N ARG A 548 12.85 -19.15 0.73
CA ARG A 548 13.26 -20.56 0.91
C ARG A 548 12.13 -21.55 0.66
N SER A 549 10.89 -21.19 1.02
CA SER A 549 9.71 -22.03 0.76
C SER A 549 9.37 -22.09 -0.74
N VAL A 550 9.58 -21.00 -1.49
CA VAL A 550 9.43 -21.00 -2.95
C VAL A 550 10.47 -21.92 -3.59
N CYS A 551 11.73 -21.83 -3.14
CA CYS A 551 12.80 -22.71 -3.61
C CYS A 551 12.53 -24.18 -3.26
N GLN A 552 11.96 -24.46 -2.08
CA GLN A 552 11.55 -25.81 -1.70
C GLN A 552 10.51 -26.38 -2.67
N ILE A 553 9.48 -25.60 -3.05
CA ILE A 553 8.51 -26.01 -4.07
C ILE A 553 9.22 -26.34 -5.38
N ALA A 554 10.16 -25.50 -5.84
CA ALA A 554 10.91 -25.74 -7.07
C ALA A 554 11.76 -27.02 -7.00
N LYS A 555 12.29 -27.38 -5.82
CA LYS A 555 13.03 -28.64 -5.59
C LYS A 555 12.11 -29.87 -5.62
N GLU A 556 10.93 -29.77 -5.03
CA GLU A 556 9.91 -30.84 -5.00
C GLU A 556 9.23 -31.04 -6.37
N ARG A 557 9.12 -29.97 -7.15
CA ARG A 557 8.55 -29.95 -8.50
C ARG A 557 9.55 -29.33 -9.49
N PRO A 558 10.53 -30.11 -9.98
CA PRO A 558 11.57 -29.60 -10.87
C PRO A 558 11.04 -28.98 -12.16
N ASP A 559 9.87 -29.37 -12.64
CA ASP A 559 9.19 -28.74 -13.77
C ASP A 559 8.84 -27.26 -13.53
N LEU A 560 8.71 -26.86 -12.26
CA LEU A 560 8.40 -25.50 -11.83
C LEU A 560 9.64 -24.67 -11.44
N SER A 561 10.84 -25.27 -11.48
CA SER A 561 12.09 -24.55 -11.25
C SER A 561 12.48 -23.59 -12.39
N GLN A 562 11.83 -23.73 -13.55
CA GLN A 562 12.08 -22.91 -14.73
C GLN A 562 11.49 -21.49 -14.59
N PRO A 563 12.07 -20.50 -15.28
CA PRO A 563 11.46 -19.19 -15.42
C PRO A 563 10.04 -19.29 -15.99
N LEU A 564 9.15 -18.42 -15.52
CA LEU A 564 7.82 -18.24 -16.13
C LEU A 564 7.94 -17.57 -17.51
N ILE A 565 8.93 -16.69 -17.68
CA ILE A 565 9.26 -16.00 -18.94
C ILE A 565 10.73 -16.23 -19.23
N SER A 566 11.09 -16.59 -20.47
CA SER A 566 12.48 -16.80 -20.88
C SER A 566 13.33 -15.52 -20.97
N ASP A 567 12.72 -14.36 -20.79
CA ASP A 567 13.35 -13.04 -20.87
C ASP A 567 13.91 -12.69 -19.49
N GLU A 568 15.24 -12.60 -19.36
CA GLU A 568 15.94 -12.38 -18.07
C GLU A 568 15.56 -11.06 -17.38
N ALA A 569 14.97 -10.10 -18.11
CA ALA A 569 14.44 -8.88 -17.52
C ALA A 569 13.24 -9.14 -16.58
N PHE A 570 12.63 -10.34 -16.65
CA PHE A 570 11.47 -10.74 -15.87
C PHE A 570 11.80 -11.98 -15.02
N PRO A 571 12.33 -11.80 -13.80
CA PRO A 571 12.95 -12.85 -12.99
C PRO A 571 11.93 -13.77 -12.25
N PHE A 572 10.76 -14.01 -12.84
CA PHE A 572 9.69 -14.80 -12.22
C PHE A 572 9.89 -16.30 -12.45
N LEU A 573 9.59 -17.11 -11.44
CA LEU A 573 9.60 -18.57 -11.50
C LEU A 573 8.19 -19.14 -11.56
N LYS A 574 8.04 -20.29 -12.20
CA LYS A 574 6.77 -21.05 -12.18
C LYS A 574 6.40 -21.50 -10.75
N ALA A 575 7.38 -21.79 -9.90
CA ALA A 575 7.16 -22.16 -8.51
C ALA A 575 6.46 -21.07 -7.68
N GLU A 576 6.62 -19.79 -8.01
CA GLU A 576 5.91 -18.69 -7.34
C GLU A 576 4.39 -18.76 -7.57
N VAL A 577 3.96 -19.26 -8.74
CA VAL A 577 2.53 -19.48 -9.03
C VAL A 577 1.95 -20.47 -8.04
N LEU A 578 2.62 -21.61 -7.85
CA LEU A 578 2.18 -22.65 -6.94
C LEU A 578 2.26 -22.20 -5.47
N TYR A 579 3.30 -21.45 -5.09
CA TYR A 579 3.39 -20.82 -3.78
C TYR A 579 2.19 -19.89 -3.51
N GLY A 580 1.86 -19.04 -4.48
CA GLY A 580 0.74 -18.09 -4.40
C GLY A 580 -0.60 -18.80 -4.17
N VAL A 581 -0.83 -19.93 -4.83
CA VAL A 581 -2.03 -20.75 -4.64
C VAL A 581 -2.08 -21.36 -3.25
N ARG A 582 -0.97 -21.98 -2.81
CA ARG A 582 -0.94 -22.76 -1.57
C ARG A 582 -0.99 -21.90 -0.31
N TYR A 583 -0.26 -20.79 -0.30
CA TYR A 583 0.05 -20.03 0.92
C TYR A 583 -0.37 -18.57 0.87
N GLU A 584 -0.75 -18.06 -0.30
CA GLU A 584 -1.17 -16.66 -0.45
C GLU A 584 -2.60 -16.51 -0.97
N MET A 585 -3.40 -17.57 -0.95
CA MET A 585 -4.81 -17.59 -1.33
C MET A 585 -5.08 -17.09 -2.76
N ALA A 586 -4.16 -17.30 -3.72
CA ALA A 586 -4.43 -16.95 -5.12
C ALA A 586 -5.50 -17.88 -5.72
N ARG A 587 -6.64 -17.31 -6.15
CA ARG A 587 -7.80 -18.03 -6.71
C ARG A 587 -8.11 -17.67 -8.17
N SER A 588 -7.48 -16.64 -8.70
CA SER A 588 -7.57 -16.26 -10.12
C SER A 588 -6.19 -16.06 -10.73
N VAL A 589 -6.07 -16.24 -12.05
CA VAL A 589 -4.83 -15.95 -12.79
C VAL A 589 -4.39 -14.49 -12.60
N SER A 590 -5.36 -13.56 -12.47
CA SER A 590 -5.07 -12.16 -12.19
C SER A 590 -4.47 -11.92 -10.80
N ASP A 591 -4.79 -12.76 -9.80
CA ASP A 591 -4.21 -12.68 -8.44
C ASP A 591 -2.69 -12.86 -8.52
N VAL A 592 -2.25 -13.80 -9.36
CA VAL A 592 -0.85 -14.10 -9.60
C VAL A 592 -0.20 -13.01 -10.44
N LEU A 593 -0.68 -12.80 -11.67
CA LEU A 593 -0.03 -11.91 -12.65
C LEU A 593 -0.02 -10.44 -12.24
N ALA A 594 -1.05 -9.96 -11.54
CA ALA A 594 -1.17 -8.55 -11.19
C ALA A 594 -0.73 -8.24 -9.76
N ARG A 595 -1.01 -9.12 -8.79
CA ARG A 595 -0.83 -8.82 -7.37
C ARG A 595 0.32 -9.58 -6.70
N ARG A 596 0.58 -10.84 -7.06
CA ARG A 596 1.76 -11.57 -6.56
C ARG A 596 3.04 -11.18 -7.31
N MET A 597 2.99 -11.12 -8.65
CA MET A 597 4.17 -10.89 -9.49
C MET A 597 4.29 -9.46 -10.04
N ARG A 598 3.21 -8.66 -10.00
CA ARG A 598 3.15 -7.31 -10.60
C ARG A 598 3.39 -7.24 -12.11
N LEU A 599 3.50 -8.37 -12.81
CA LEU A 599 3.76 -8.43 -14.25
C LEU A 599 2.74 -7.64 -15.07
N ALA A 600 1.45 -7.70 -14.74
CA ALA A 600 0.42 -6.88 -15.42
C ALA A 600 0.70 -5.37 -15.35
N PHE A 601 1.29 -4.91 -14.25
CA PHE A 601 1.68 -3.50 -14.07
C PHE A 601 2.97 -3.17 -14.81
N VAL A 602 3.92 -4.11 -14.89
CA VAL A 602 5.23 -3.87 -15.52
C VAL A 602 5.14 -3.95 -17.05
N ASP A 603 4.47 -4.98 -17.56
CA ASP A 603 4.31 -5.24 -18.99
C ASP A 603 3.06 -6.11 -19.25
N VAL A 604 2.01 -5.50 -19.78
CA VAL A 604 0.73 -6.19 -19.99
C VAL A 604 0.81 -7.26 -21.09
N ALA A 605 1.63 -7.05 -22.12
CA ALA A 605 1.77 -8.00 -23.22
C ALA A 605 2.49 -9.28 -22.75
N LYS A 606 3.52 -9.14 -21.90
CA LYS A 606 4.16 -10.28 -21.25
C LYS A 606 3.22 -10.99 -20.27
N ALA A 607 2.38 -10.24 -19.54
CA ALA A 607 1.36 -10.84 -18.68
C ALA A 607 0.36 -11.69 -19.48
N GLU A 608 -0.13 -11.18 -20.61
CA GLU A 608 -1.04 -11.89 -21.50
C GLU A 608 -0.43 -13.21 -22.02
N ALA A 609 0.86 -13.18 -22.40
CA ALA A 609 1.58 -14.37 -22.86
C ALA A 609 1.74 -15.46 -21.77
N CYS A 610 1.63 -15.09 -20.49
CA CYS A 610 1.74 -16.02 -19.36
C CYS A 610 0.41 -16.63 -18.92
N ILE A 611 -0.74 -16.20 -19.47
CA ILE A 611 -2.06 -16.65 -19.02
C ILE A 611 -2.18 -18.16 -19.04
N ASP A 612 -1.80 -18.80 -20.15
CA ASP A 612 -1.97 -20.24 -20.33
C ASP A 612 -1.16 -21.05 -19.32
N GLU A 613 0.12 -20.70 -19.13
CA GLU A 613 1.00 -21.44 -18.23
C GLU A 613 0.60 -21.23 -16.76
N VAL A 614 0.23 -20.01 -16.37
CA VAL A 614 -0.27 -19.73 -15.02
C VAL A 614 -1.59 -20.47 -14.78
N ALA A 615 -2.53 -20.41 -15.72
CA ALA A 615 -3.80 -21.12 -15.61
C ALA A 615 -3.63 -22.63 -15.53
N ARG A 616 -2.66 -23.20 -16.26
CA ARG A 616 -2.32 -24.62 -16.19
C ARG A 616 -1.84 -25.01 -14.79
N ILE A 617 -0.82 -24.32 -14.25
CA ILE A 617 -0.27 -24.60 -12.92
C ILE A 617 -1.35 -24.45 -11.83
N MET A 618 -2.13 -23.37 -11.89
CA MET A 618 -3.23 -23.16 -10.95
C MET A 618 -4.32 -24.22 -11.10
N GLY A 619 -4.68 -24.58 -12.32
CA GLY A 619 -5.72 -25.56 -12.61
C GLY A 619 -5.37 -26.97 -12.13
N GLU A 620 -4.09 -27.36 -12.22
CA GLU A 620 -3.59 -28.61 -11.66
C GLU A 620 -3.72 -28.64 -10.12
N GLU A 621 -3.27 -27.59 -9.44
CA GLU A 621 -3.29 -27.52 -7.97
C GLU A 621 -4.73 -27.38 -7.42
N LEU A 622 -5.55 -26.54 -8.06
CA LEU A 622 -6.95 -26.28 -7.65
C LEU A 622 -7.96 -27.25 -8.26
N LYS A 623 -7.50 -28.24 -9.04
CA LYS A 623 -8.31 -29.27 -9.70
C LYS A 623 -9.45 -28.66 -10.55
N TRP A 624 -9.13 -27.66 -11.35
CA TRP A 624 -10.12 -27.04 -12.24
C TRP A 624 -10.51 -27.98 -13.38
N SER A 625 -11.81 -28.03 -13.69
CA SER A 625 -12.27 -28.65 -14.94
C SER A 625 -11.79 -27.86 -16.14
N SER A 626 -11.73 -28.49 -17.32
CA SER A 626 -11.36 -27.79 -18.56
C SER A 626 -12.20 -26.54 -18.82
N ALA A 627 -13.52 -26.61 -18.53
CA ALA A 627 -14.41 -25.45 -18.65
C ALA A 627 -14.08 -24.32 -17.65
N LYS A 628 -13.76 -24.66 -16.39
CA LYS A 628 -13.35 -23.66 -15.38
C LYS A 628 -12.00 -23.05 -15.75
N LEU A 629 -11.06 -23.85 -16.26
CA LEU A 629 -9.75 -23.39 -16.70
C LEU A 629 -9.87 -22.37 -17.84
N GLU A 630 -10.64 -22.66 -18.89
CA GLU A 630 -10.86 -21.72 -19.99
C GLU A 630 -11.57 -20.44 -19.52
N LYS A 631 -12.61 -20.56 -18.69
CA LYS A 631 -13.25 -19.40 -18.06
C LYS A 631 -12.26 -18.53 -17.28
N LYS A 632 -11.33 -19.14 -16.54
CA LYS A 632 -10.30 -18.39 -15.78
C LYS A 632 -9.29 -17.69 -16.68
N LYS A 633 -8.99 -18.23 -17.87
CA LYS A 633 -8.19 -17.54 -18.88
C LYS A 633 -8.92 -16.34 -19.47
N GLU A 634 -10.20 -16.50 -19.80
CA GLU A 634 -11.04 -15.41 -20.31
C GLU A 634 -11.18 -14.26 -19.30
N GLU A 635 -11.44 -14.58 -18.03
CA GLU A 635 -11.48 -13.61 -16.93
C GLU A 635 -10.14 -12.86 -16.81
N ALA A 636 -9.01 -13.56 -16.94
CA ALA A 636 -7.68 -12.96 -16.89
C ALA A 636 -7.44 -12.02 -18.07
N ALA A 637 -7.75 -12.47 -19.29
CA ALA A 637 -7.61 -11.66 -20.50
C ALA A 637 -8.49 -10.40 -20.43
N ALA A 638 -9.73 -10.53 -19.94
CA ALA A 638 -10.62 -9.39 -19.73
C ALA A 638 -10.05 -8.41 -18.69
N PHE A 639 -9.50 -8.91 -17.59
CA PHE A 639 -8.86 -8.09 -16.57
C PHE A 639 -7.62 -7.36 -17.10
N LEU A 640 -6.76 -8.02 -17.88
CA LEU A 640 -5.54 -7.41 -18.43
C LEU A 640 -5.83 -6.30 -19.44
N LYS A 641 -7.00 -6.28 -20.10
CA LYS A 641 -7.42 -5.14 -20.93
C LYS A 641 -7.49 -3.83 -20.13
N THR A 642 -7.75 -3.88 -18.82
CA THR A 642 -7.76 -2.67 -17.97
C THR A 642 -6.38 -2.02 -17.82
N PHE A 643 -5.31 -2.75 -18.18
CA PHE A 643 -3.93 -2.25 -18.18
C PHE A 643 -3.50 -1.60 -19.50
N ARG A 644 -4.43 -1.52 -20.46
CA ARG A 644 -4.28 -0.81 -21.73
C ARG A 644 -5.18 0.42 -21.72
N CYS A 645 -4.78 1.48 -22.41
CA CYS A 645 -5.67 2.61 -22.63
C CYS A 645 -6.87 2.19 -23.48
N LEU A 646 -8.02 2.79 -23.22
CA LEU A 646 -9.15 2.73 -24.14
C LEU A 646 -8.76 3.48 -25.42
N PRO A 647 -9.02 2.91 -26.61
CA PRO A 647 -8.90 3.68 -27.84
C PRO A 647 -9.78 4.92 -27.72
N ALA A 648 -9.31 6.06 -28.25
CA ALA A 648 -10.11 7.27 -28.31
C ALA A 648 -11.48 6.90 -28.89
N SER A 649 -12.56 7.24 -28.20
CA SER A 649 -13.90 7.03 -28.72
C SER A 649 -13.94 7.62 -30.11
N SER A 650 -14.10 6.78 -31.14
CA SER A 650 -14.54 7.26 -32.44
C SER A 650 -15.79 8.06 -32.15
N GLU A 651 -15.75 9.35 -32.45
CA GLU A 651 -16.90 10.24 -32.32
C GLU A 651 -18.13 9.50 -32.83
N VAL A 652 -19.14 9.39 -31.95
CA VAL A 652 -20.50 9.14 -32.42
C VAL A 652 -20.83 10.35 -33.28
N ALA A 653 -20.71 10.18 -34.59
CA ALA A 653 -21.23 11.06 -35.62
C ALA A 653 -22.01 10.21 -36.62
#